data_AF-A0A8H5BIN0-F1
#
_entry.id   AF-A0A8H5BIN0-F1
#
_cell.length_a   1.000
_cell.length_b   1.000
_cell.length_c   1.000
_cell.angle_alpha   90.00
_cell.angle_beta   90.00
_cell.angle_gamma   90.00
#
_symmetry.space_group_name_H-M   'P 1'
#
loop_
_entity.id
_entity.type
_entity.pdbx_description
1 polymer ?
#
loop_
_entity_poly.entity_id
_entity_poly.type
_entity_poly.pdbx_seq_one_letter_code
_entity_poly.pdbx_strand_id
1 'polypeptide(L)'
;MRHGLATSRPMQMSDPKVLHLYPHVDYYDHCRSARMSPDPESPHSEKLPRIHDIAIQASYEDLTVPIPTHVDADMEGRVWRKLDLRLLPVVTMFYFLSFLDRSNISNARVAGLQKDLGMTNTQYTIALTVTYIPYILAELPSNLLLKIVGPNIMLASMLTLWGLVTTMQGVIRNYAGLLVCRFFLGLFEGGILAGLVLYCSFFYPRQKLQWRLSAFISAASLSGAFSGLLAFGIVNLKGAGGRPGWAWIFILEGGFTFLFGLSSYFLIPISPARASFLTTREREYVLARLKEDGSMSKNKSELGRGSSDGRDGQEARVDGFRWREVGAAFSLKSENAHVWMVAVILFFSGTSLFGMAYFTPSIVQGLGFTAERAQLMSVPPFAAAFFVMMIGSYISDRYRCRGAVAMFSALLGVIGFTMFLASTSHRIQYASLFFSIPGIYLGAPTYSSWIANNSAPHTRRATAIAIAFISTNIGGIFATWLIGTLSPAPRYTLATEVLLIFNAGMLFITGVNIWHLWRQNKKKAGIRRLIPKDQEVEGLGDRSAWFLTGILAAVALATQSASAHYIFKTLLVGSKSSTQAVRQPQDNSPLHDITSDYVRCNKDPGNASETVTIAAGQKIGFQLDTAMYHEGPVAIYLGKAPSSAAAWDGSGQNWFKIAEWGAKSFNPMIFSSYEQTDFTTTIPATTLPGQYLARIESLALHLGTGVPEIFVSCGQIKITNDGTAKQPSNKVSIPGYIAADDKDLTMNIYETGITSYHVPGPDVWRG
;
A
#
# COMPACT_ATOMS: atom_id res chain seq x y z
N MET A 1 -17.68 -22.81 -58.65
CA MET A 1 -17.34 -24.08 -59.32
C MET A 1 -15.98 -24.55 -58.80
N ARG A 2 -15.76 -25.87 -58.73
CA ARG A 2 -14.48 -26.61 -58.90
C ARG A 2 -13.13 -26.06 -58.34
N HIS A 3 -12.61 -26.81 -57.35
CA HIS A 3 -11.23 -27.34 -57.17
C HIS A 3 -10.05 -26.38 -56.85
N GLY A 4 -8.97 -26.75 -56.13
CA GLY A 4 -8.55 -27.96 -55.36
C GLY A 4 -7.32 -27.59 -54.50
N LEU A 5 -7.01 -28.19 -53.33
CA LEU A 5 -6.28 -29.48 -53.10
C LEU A 5 -5.11 -29.72 -54.07
N ALA A 6 -3.85 -30.04 -53.70
CA ALA A 6 -3.08 -30.11 -52.41
C ALA A 6 -1.54 -30.09 -52.78
N THR A 7 -0.46 -30.54 -52.10
CA THR A 7 -0.14 -31.45 -50.95
C THR A 7 1.24 -31.13 -50.29
N SER A 8 1.55 -31.79 -49.15
CA SER A 8 2.87 -32.35 -48.69
C SER A 8 4.19 -31.52 -48.50
N ARG A 9 4.70 -31.64 -47.27
CA ARG A 9 6.05 -31.41 -46.64
C ARG A 9 7.22 -32.21 -47.29
N PRO A 10 8.55 -32.13 -46.88
CA PRO A 10 9.10 -31.66 -45.59
C PRO A 10 10.50 -30.96 -45.49
N MET A 11 10.73 -30.33 -44.32
CA MET A 11 11.95 -30.32 -43.46
C MET A 11 13.35 -29.91 -43.97
N GLN A 12 13.91 -28.80 -43.43
CA GLN A 12 15.15 -28.80 -42.62
C GLN A 12 15.31 -27.53 -41.76
N MET A 13 16.29 -27.49 -40.85
CA MET A 13 16.46 -26.47 -39.79
C MET A 13 17.75 -25.65 -39.94
N SER A 14 17.69 -24.33 -39.68
CA SER A 14 18.77 -23.52 -39.08
C SER A 14 18.25 -22.15 -38.65
N ASP A 15 18.82 -21.59 -37.57
CA ASP A 15 18.30 -20.41 -36.83
C ASP A 15 18.68 -19.03 -37.45
N PRO A 16 18.21 -17.88 -36.91
CA PRO A 16 17.79 -16.75 -37.75
C PRO A 16 18.85 -15.67 -38.02
N LYS A 17 18.57 -14.88 -39.07
CA LYS A 17 19.33 -13.68 -39.44
C LYS A 17 19.05 -12.50 -38.50
N VAL A 18 20.11 -11.75 -38.19
CA VAL A 18 20.01 -10.34 -37.75
C VAL A 18 19.38 -9.52 -38.88
N LEU A 19 18.41 -8.65 -38.55
CA LEU A 19 17.90 -7.64 -39.47
C LEU A 19 17.63 -6.31 -38.74
N HIS A 20 18.44 -5.30 -39.01
CA HIS A 20 18.00 -3.91 -38.92
C HIS A 20 17.11 -3.60 -40.12
N LEU A 21 16.11 -2.72 -39.94
CA LEU A 21 15.81 -1.57 -40.83
C LEU A 21 14.53 -0.85 -40.35
N TYR A 22 14.62 0.47 -40.16
CA TYR A 22 13.47 1.37 -40.19
C TYR A 22 13.40 2.02 -41.58
N PRO A 23 12.21 2.19 -42.19
CA PRO A 23 12.04 2.99 -43.40
C PRO A 23 11.94 4.50 -43.09
N HIS A 24 12.25 5.31 -44.10
CA HIS A 24 12.21 6.79 -44.10
C HIS A 24 10.97 7.33 -44.86
N VAL A 25 10.94 8.64 -45.16
CA VAL A 25 10.09 9.38 -46.14
C VAL A 25 8.74 9.91 -45.61
N ASP A 26 8.30 11.17 -45.81
CA ASP A 26 8.94 12.51 -46.01
C ASP A 26 7.88 13.65 -45.91
N TYR A 27 8.30 14.92 -46.11
CA TYR A 27 7.51 16.17 -46.31
C TYR A 27 6.83 16.82 -45.07
N TYR A 28 6.59 18.15 -45.00
CA TYR A 28 6.70 19.25 -46.00
C TYR A 28 7.28 20.56 -45.40
N ASP A 29 7.85 21.44 -46.24
CA ASP A 29 8.43 22.77 -45.90
C ASP A 29 7.45 23.85 -45.42
N HIS A 30 7.95 24.80 -44.61
CA HIS A 30 7.85 26.29 -44.69
C HIS A 30 8.48 26.90 -43.40
N CYS A 31 9.20 28.04 -43.36
CA CYS A 31 9.29 29.25 -44.22
C CYS A 31 10.74 29.81 -44.34
N ARG A 32 10.95 30.72 -45.30
CA ARG A 32 12.08 31.71 -45.35
C ARG A 32 11.72 32.93 -44.46
N SER A 33 12.54 33.93 -44.09
CA SER A 33 13.88 34.46 -44.44
C SER A 33 14.41 35.25 -43.20
N ALA A 34 15.60 35.88 -43.08
CA ALA A 34 16.52 36.49 -44.07
C ALA A 34 18.00 36.49 -43.58
N ARG A 35 18.86 37.30 -44.22
CA ARG A 35 20.35 37.21 -44.17
C ARG A 35 21.00 38.35 -43.39
N MET A 36 22.15 38.10 -42.73
CA MET A 36 23.43 38.81 -42.98
C MET A 36 24.62 38.18 -42.21
N SER A 37 25.84 38.57 -42.58
CA SER A 37 27.17 38.08 -42.12
C SER A 37 28.21 39.18 -42.41
N PRO A 38 29.52 39.12 -42.02
CA PRO A 38 30.25 38.04 -41.33
C PRO A 38 31.30 38.51 -40.24
N ASP A 39 32.15 37.57 -39.78
CA ASP A 39 33.60 37.72 -39.47
C ASP A 39 34.14 38.34 -38.13
N PRO A 40 35.42 38.04 -37.70
CA PRO A 40 35.71 37.62 -36.31
C PRO A 40 36.97 38.21 -35.59
N GLU A 41 37.42 37.54 -34.50
CA GLU A 41 38.64 37.79 -33.65
C GLU A 41 38.57 39.03 -32.72
N SER A 42 39.31 39.20 -31.60
CA SER A 42 40.43 38.49 -30.93
C SER A 42 40.37 38.69 -29.35
N PRO A 43 41.33 38.24 -28.50
CA PRO A 43 41.13 38.01 -27.04
C PRO A 43 41.68 39.07 -26.03
N HIS A 44 41.51 38.75 -24.73
CA HIS A 44 42.07 39.32 -23.48
C HIS A 44 41.52 40.64 -22.89
N SER A 45 40.82 40.53 -21.75
CA SER A 45 41.16 41.31 -20.54
C SER A 45 40.77 40.55 -19.27
N GLU A 46 41.74 40.14 -18.46
CA GLU A 46 41.51 39.52 -17.15
C GLU A 46 41.14 40.60 -16.11
N LYS A 47 40.13 40.36 -15.29
CA LYS A 47 39.69 41.30 -14.23
C LYS A 47 39.30 40.53 -12.98
N LEU A 48 39.93 40.90 -11.85
CA LEU A 48 39.58 40.39 -10.53
C LEU A 48 38.09 40.68 -10.21
N PRO A 49 37.39 39.78 -9.50
CA PRO A 49 36.05 40.06 -8.97
C PRO A 49 36.10 41.25 -8.01
N ARG A 50 34.98 41.98 -7.89
CA ARG A 50 34.94 43.20 -7.07
C ARG A 50 34.50 42.84 -5.65
N ILE A 51 34.89 43.68 -4.69
CA ILE A 51 34.59 43.53 -3.26
C ILE A 51 33.07 43.45 -2.97
N HIS A 52 32.20 43.82 -3.93
CA HIS A 52 30.76 43.69 -3.81
C HIS A 52 30.24 42.25 -3.86
N ASP A 53 30.91 41.36 -4.60
CA ASP A 53 30.45 39.98 -4.83
C ASP A 53 30.48 39.14 -3.54
N ILE A 54 31.43 39.44 -2.64
CA ILE A 54 31.57 38.82 -1.31
C ILE A 54 30.42 39.23 -0.37
N ALA A 55 29.87 40.43 -0.52
CA ALA A 55 28.81 40.95 0.34
C ALA A 55 27.43 40.33 0.02
N ILE A 56 27.18 39.93 -1.23
CA ILE A 56 25.90 39.36 -1.66
C ILE A 56 25.74 37.90 -1.18
N GLN A 57 26.85 37.16 -1.10
CA GLN A 57 26.84 35.76 -0.66
C GLN A 57 26.51 35.62 0.84
N ALA A 58 26.80 36.65 1.65
CA ALA A 58 26.59 36.68 3.09
C ALA A 58 25.17 37.07 3.55
N SER A 59 24.23 37.36 2.64
CA SER A 59 22.87 37.81 2.99
C SER A 59 21.75 36.83 2.56
N TYR A 60 22.10 35.60 2.15
CA TYR A 60 21.14 34.61 1.64
C TYR A 60 20.99 33.34 2.49
N GLU A 61 21.73 33.22 3.60
CA GLU A 61 21.60 32.09 4.54
C GLU A 61 20.44 32.28 5.55
N ASP A 62 20.11 33.51 5.93
CA ASP A 62 19.31 33.80 7.14
C ASP A 62 17.76 33.74 6.94
N LEU A 63 17.30 32.97 5.95
CA LEU A 63 15.88 32.66 5.74
C LEU A 63 15.59 31.17 5.44
N THR A 64 16.61 30.30 5.54
CA THR A 64 16.34 28.88 5.76
C THR A 64 15.89 28.68 7.21
N VAL A 65 14.58 28.55 7.44
CA VAL A 65 14.06 28.06 8.73
C VAL A 65 14.80 26.78 9.08
N PRO A 66 15.58 26.72 10.18
CA PRO A 66 16.36 25.54 10.50
C PRO A 66 15.42 24.37 10.74
N ILE A 67 15.56 23.30 9.94
CA ILE A 67 14.90 22.04 10.22
C ILE A 67 15.48 21.56 11.56
N PRO A 68 14.67 21.31 12.61
CA PRO A 68 15.20 20.84 13.89
C PRO A 68 15.94 19.51 13.68
N THR A 69 17.27 19.55 13.75
CA THR A 69 18.13 18.37 13.54
C THR A 69 17.94 17.32 14.64
N HIS A 70 17.50 17.75 15.83
CA HIS A 70 16.79 16.92 16.79
C HIS A 70 15.28 17.17 16.70
N VAL A 71 14.55 16.22 16.10
CA VAL A 71 13.12 16.03 16.37
C VAL A 71 13.00 14.95 17.44
N ASP A 72 12.47 15.29 18.62
CA ASP A 72 12.08 14.26 19.61
C ASP A 72 11.11 13.28 18.95
N ALA A 73 11.37 11.97 19.06
CA ALA A 73 10.42 10.94 18.60
C ALA A 73 9.02 11.13 19.24
N ASP A 74 8.99 11.58 20.50
CA ASP A 74 7.78 11.97 21.22
C ASP A 74 7.04 13.15 20.57
N MET A 75 7.75 14.11 19.96
CA MET A 75 7.09 15.22 19.25
C MET A 75 6.36 14.72 18.01
N GLU A 76 6.98 13.84 17.21
CA GLU A 76 6.34 13.24 16.04
C GLU A 76 5.04 12.50 16.45
N GLY A 77 5.11 11.61 17.44
CA GLY A 77 3.94 10.86 17.93
C GLY A 77 2.81 11.75 18.43
N ARG A 78 3.14 12.80 19.20
CA ARG A 78 2.17 13.79 19.71
C ARG A 78 1.50 14.58 18.58
N VAL A 79 2.27 15.09 17.63
CA VAL A 79 1.75 15.92 16.52
C VAL A 79 0.74 15.16 15.65
N TRP A 80 1.07 13.95 15.20
CA TRP A 80 0.15 13.19 14.34
C TRP A 80 -1.12 12.80 15.09
N ARG A 81 -1.02 12.39 16.36
CA ARG A 81 -2.19 12.08 17.20
C ARG A 81 -3.07 13.32 17.45
N LYS A 82 -2.47 14.51 17.58
CA LYS A 82 -3.16 15.79 17.76
C LYS A 82 -3.92 16.24 16.50
N LEU A 83 -3.32 16.04 15.32
CA LEU A 83 -4.01 16.18 14.03
C LEU A 83 -5.17 15.19 13.93
N ASP A 84 -4.93 13.91 14.23
CA ASP A 84 -5.94 12.85 14.11
C ASP A 84 -7.18 13.11 14.96
N LEU A 85 -7.00 13.46 16.24
CA LEU A 85 -8.08 13.76 17.18
C LEU A 85 -8.86 15.05 16.87
N ARG A 86 -8.37 15.90 15.96
CA ARG A 86 -9.04 17.16 15.56
C ARG A 86 -9.63 17.10 14.16
N LEU A 87 -8.91 16.53 13.18
CA LEU A 87 -9.29 16.52 11.78
C LEU A 87 -10.22 15.34 11.45
N LEU A 88 -9.88 14.13 11.93
CA LEU A 88 -10.57 12.91 11.50
C LEU A 88 -12.01 12.80 12.03
N PRO A 89 -12.36 13.19 13.28
CA PRO A 89 -13.76 13.20 13.71
C PRO A 89 -14.65 14.09 12.82
N VAL A 90 -14.15 15.25 12.39
CA VAL A 90 -14.90 16.16 11.50
C VAL A 90 -15.08 15.53 10.12
N VAL A 91 -13.99 15.08 9.48
CA VAL A 91 -14.03 14.42 8.16
C VAL A 91 -14.89 13.15 8.17
N THR A 92 -14.82 12.36 9.24
CA THR A 92 -15.66 11.17 9.47
C THR A 92 -17.14 11.56 9.60
N MET A 93 -17.47 12.64 10.33
CA MET A 93 -18.85 13.11 10.45
C MET A 93 -19.45 13.59 9.12
N PHE A 94 -18.67 14.29 8.29
CA PHE A 94 -19.11 14.66 6.93
C PHE A 94 -19.50 13.42 6.10
N TYR A 95 -18.67 12.38 6.12
CA TYR A 95 -18.93 11.16 5.34
C TYR A 95 -20.04 10.28 5.95
N PHE A 96 -20.16 10.27 7.29
CA PHE A 96 -21.27 9.68 8.02
C PHE A 96 -22.61 10.28 7.60
N LEU A 97 -22.72 11.62 7.60
CA LEU A 97 -23.95 12.34 7.25
C LEU A 97 -24.29 12.23 5.76
N SER A 98 -23.28 12.24 4.88
CA SER A 98 -23.45 11.93 3.45
C SER A 98 -24.14 10.57 3.24
N PHE A 99 -23.68 9.50 3.92
CA PHE A 99 -24.32 8.19 3.84
C PHE A 99 -25.66 8.11 4.59
N LEU A 100 -25.91 9.00 5.56
CA LEU A 100 -27.13 9.02 6.36
C LEU A 100 -28.27 9.63 5.55
N ASP A 101 -28.08 10.86 5.06
CA ASP A 101 -29.02 11.58 4.18
C ASP A 101 -29.38 10.76 2.91
N ARG A 102 -28.43 9.97 2.39
CA ARG A 102 -28.67 8.97 1.33
C ARG A 102 -29.61 7.86 1.78
N SER A 103 -29.36 7.25 2.93
CA SER A 103 -30.15 6.15 3.48
C SER A 103 -31.58 6.58 3.87
N ASN A 104 -31.79 7.86 4.18
CA ASN A 104 -33.07 8.37 4.67
C ASN A 104 -34.25 8.13 3.72
N ILE A 105 -34.05 8.08 2.41
CA ILE A 105 -35.14 7.75 1.46
C ILE A 105 -35.55 6.28 1.48
N SER A 106 -34.67 5.34 1.84
CA SER A 106 -35.05 3.93 2.00
C SER A 106 -35.92 3.74 3.25
N ASN A 107 -35.53 4.40 4.33
CA ASN A 107 -36.30 4.43 5.58
C ASN A 107 -37.64 5.15 5.41
N ALA A 108 -37.66 6.31 4.73
CA ALA A 108 -38.87 7.04 4.39
C ALA A 108 -39.83 6.23 3.50
N ARG A 109 -39.31 5.46 2.53
CA ARG A 109 -40.13 4.55 1.69
C ARG A 109 -40.89 3.54 2.55
N VAL A 110 -40.17 2.87 3.45
CA VAL A 110 -40.74 1.89 4.41
C VAL A 110 -41.73 2.55 5.37
N ALA A 111 -41.47 3.80 5.77
CA ALA A 111 -42.32 4.63 6.63
C ALA A 111 -43.49 5.33 5.91
N GLY A 112 -43.75 5.04 4.63
CA GLY A 112 -44.97 5.46 3.91
C GLY A 112 -44.80 6.45 2.77
N LEU A 113 -43.63 7.09 2.60
CA LEU A 113 -43.38 8.15 1.59
C LEU A 113 -43.93 7.83 0.20
N GLN A 114 -43.76 6.58 -0.25
CA GLN A 114 -44.19 6.18 -1.59
C GLN A 114 -45.73 6.17 -1.74
N LYS A 115 -46.47 5.82 -0.68
CA LYS A 115 -47.94 5.82 -0.68
C LYS A 115 -48.48 7.24 -0.56
N ASP A 116 -47.94 8.01 0.39
CA ASP A 116 -48.41 9.37 0.70
C ASP A 116 -48.20 10.34 -0.47
N LEU A 117 -47.19 10.12 -1.31
CA LEU A 117 -46.94 10.89 -2.54
C LEU A 117 -47.51 10.25 -3.82
N GLY A 118 -48.26 9.14 -3.72
CA GLY A 118 -48.90 8.48 -4.86
C GLY A 118 -47.93 7.91 -5.91
N MET A 119 -46.72 7.51 -5.51
CA MET A 119 -45.64 7.17 -6.43
C MET A 119 -45.63 5.70 -6.86
N THR A 120 -45.51 5.45 -8.16
CA THR A 120 -45.13 4.15 -8.72
C THR A 120 -43.68 3.77 -8.36
N ASN A 121 -43.34 2.48 -8.45
CA ASN A 121 -41.96 2.00 -8.27
C ASN A 121 -40.99 2.65 -9.27
N THR A 122 -41.44 2.85 -10.52
CA THR A 122 -40.68 3.55 -11.56
C THR A 122 -40.43 5.01 -11.20
N GLN A 123 -41.44 5.73 -10.69
CA GLN A 123 -41.26 7.12 -10.23
C GLN A 123 -40.28 7.24 -9.06
N TYR A 124 -40.34 6.31 -8.09
CA TYR A 124 -39.37 6.23 -6.99
C TYR A 124 -37.94 5.95 -7.50
N THR A 125 -37.80 5.03 -8.46
CA THR A 125 -36.54 4.69 -9.13
C THR A 125 -35.95 5.88 -9.91
N ILE A 126 -36.80 6.66 -10.59
CA ILE A 126 -36.42 7.92 -11.24
C ILE A 126 -35.96 8.95 -10.19
N ALA A 127 -36.66 9.09 -9.06
CA ALA A 127 -36.29 10.04 -8.01
C ALA A 127 -34.90 9.74 -7.39
N LEU A 128 -34.53 8.48 -7.26
CA LEU A 128 -33.17 8.07 -6.89
C LEU A 128 -32.16 8.37 -8.01
N THR A 129 -32.50 8.05 -9.26
CA THR A 129 -31.64 8.30 -10.44
C THR A 129 -31.32 9.79 -10.63
N VAL A 130 -32.28 10.67 -10.36
CA VAL A 130 -32.16 12.14 -10.48
C VAL A 130 -31.15 12.74 -9.49
N THR A 131 -30.77 12.04 -8.42
CA THR A 131 -29.64 12.46 -7.56
C THR A 131 -28.29 12.14 -8.19
N TYR A 132 -28.12 10.99 -8.83
CA TYR A 132 -26.83 10.57 -9.39
C TYR A 132 -26.32 11.44 -10.55
N ILE A 133 -27.22 11.94 -11.40
CA ILE A 133 -26.84 12.75 -12.58
C ILE A 133 -26.10 14.05 -12.17
N PRO A 134 -26.69 14.95 -11.37
CA PRO A 134 -25.97 16.15 -10.90
C PRO A 134 -24.81 15.81 -9.95
N TYR A 135 -24.87 14.69 -9.22
CA TYR A 135 -23.75 14.22 -8.38
C TYR A 135 -22.47 14.01 -9.21
N ILE A 136 -22.56 13.21 -10.27
CA ILE A 136 -21.43 12.89 -11.17
C ILE A 136 -20.96 14.16 -11.91
N LEU A 137 -21.89 15.03 -12.33
CA LEU A 137 -21.56 16.28 -13.01
C LEU A 137 -20.90 17.32 -12.10
N ALA A 138 -21.24 17.35 -10.81
CA ALA A 138 -20.65 18.25 -9.82
C ALA A 138 -19.27 17.80 -9.33
N GLU A 139 -18.99 16.48 -9.32
CA GLU A 139 -17.78 15.87 -8.74
C GLU A 139 -16.47 16.50 -9.24
N LEU A 140 -16.34 16.76 -10.55
CA LEU A 140 -15.14 17.40 -11.11
C LEU A 140 -15.08 18.93 -10.86
N PRO A 141 -16.11 19.74 -11.23
CA PRO A 141 -16.12 21.18 -10.95
C PRO A 141 -15.89 21.55 -9.48
N SER A 142 -16.52 20.85 -8.54
CA SER A 142 -16.39 21.15 -7.10
C SER A 142 -14.96 20.99 -6.59
N ASN A 143 -14.21 20.01 -7.12
CA ASN A 143 -12.83 19.72 -6.72
C ASN A 143 -11.81 20.69 -7.34
N LEU A 144 -12.16 21.31 -8.47
CA LEU A 144 -11.42 22.45 -9.00
C LEU A 144 -11.69 23.71 -8.16
N LEU A 145 -12.97 23.98 -7.84
CA LEU A 145 -13.38 25.10 -6.99
C LEU A 145 -12.80 25.03 -5.57
N LEU A 146 -12.66 23.83 -4.99
CA LEU A 146 -12.05 23.61 -3.66
C LEU A 146 -10.65 24.26 -3.53
N LYS A 147 -9.88 24.29 -4.63
CA LYS A 147 -8.52 24.88 -4.68
C LYS A 147 -8.52 26.40 -4.83
N ILE A 148 -9.65 27.00 -5.19
CA ILE A 148 -9.82 28.44 -5.45
C ILE A 148 -10.53 29.11 -4.26
N VAL A 149 -11.62 28.51 -3.80
CA VAL A 149 -12.49 29.00 -2.71
C VAL A 149 -11.93 28.64 -1.32
N GLY A 150 -11.12 27.58 -1.25
CA GLY A 150 -10.60 27.04 0.01
C GLY A 150 -11.53 25.99 0.63
N PRO A 151 -10.99 24.95 1.30
CA PRO A 151 -11.77 23.81 1.77
C PRO A 151 -12.70 24.15 2.93
N ASN A 152 -12.31 25.06 3.82
CA ASN A 152 -13.11 25.45 4.99
C ASN A 152 -14.41 26.17 4.62
N ILE A 153 -14.42 26.92 3.50
CA ILE A 153 -15.63 27.53 2.96
C ILE A 153 -16.37 26.49 2.12
N MET A 154 -15.72 25.93 1.09
CA MET A 154 -16.38 25.07 0.10
C MET A 154 -17.03 23.82 0.71
N LEU A 155 -16.34 23.09 1.59
CA LEU A 155 -16.89 21.87 2.22
C LEU A 155 -18.06 22.22 3.15
N ALA A 156 -17.91 23.27 3.98
CA ALA A 156 -18.96 23.70 4.89
C ALA A 156 -20.19 24.24 4.13
N SER A 157 -20.00 25.00 3.05
CA SER A 157 -21.09 25.43 2.16
C SER A 157 -21.83 24.26 1.53
N MET A 158 -21.13 23.24 1.05
CA MET A 158 -21.76 22.03 0.52
C MET A 158 -22.60 21.32 1.60
N LEU A 159 -22.05 21.11 2.80
CA LEU A 159 -22.73 20.46 3.91
C LEU A 159 -23.96 21.24 4.40
N THR A 160 -23.86 22.57 4.52
CA THR A 160 -25.01 23.43 4.84
C THR A 160 -26.08 23.37 3.74
N LEU A 161 -25.71 23.50 2.46
CA LEU A 161 -26.67 23.53 1.36
C LEU A 161 -27.35 22.17 1.14
N TRP A 162 -26.62 21.06 1.22
CA TRP A 162 -27.22 19.74 1.10
C TRP A 162 -28.08 19.42 2.33
N GLY A 163 -27.64 19.75 3.55
CA GLY A 163 -28.43 19.58 4.77
C GLY A 163 -29.76 20.34 4.74
N LEU A 164 -29.75 21.60 4.26
CA LEU A 164 -30.96 22.39 4.03
C LEU A 164 -31.92 21.69 3.05
N VAL A 165 -31.40 21.19 1.92
CA VAL A 165 -32.21 20.44 0.95
C VAL A 165 -32.74 19.14 1.55
N THR A 166 -31.95 18.43 2.37
CA THR A 166 -32.41 17.26 3.11
C THR A 166 -33.58 17.63 4.02
N THR A 167 -33.48 18.69 4.81
CA THR A 167 -34.59 19.19 5.65
C THR A 167 -35.84 19.49 4.84
N MET A 168 -35.70 20.15 3.68
CA MET A 168 -36.82 20.50 2.80
C MET A 168 -37.57 19.26 2.25
N GLN A 169 -36.92 18.11 2.13
CA GLN A 169 -37.59 16.86 1.72
C GLN A 169 -38.68 16.41 2.70
N GLY A 170 -38.60 16.77 3.99
CA GLY A 170 -39.68 16.51 4.95
C GLY A 170 -40.85 17.49 4.86
N VAL A 171 -40.83 18.44 3.91
CA VAL A 171 -41.88 19.46 3.72
C VAL A 171 -42.63 19.29 2.39
N ILE A 172 -42.14 18.44 1.49
CA ILE A 172 -42.76 18.16 0.19
C ILE A 172 -44.15 17.49 0.35
N ARG A 173 -45.02 17.72 -0.63
CA ARG A 173 -46.38 17.15 -0.69
C ARG A 173 -46.73 16.50 -2.04
N ASN A 174 -45.78 16.44 -2.98
CA ASN A 174 -45.98 15.87 -4.30
C ASN A 174 -44.65 15.34 -4.89
N TYR A 175 -44.77 14.56 -5.97
CA TYR A 175 -43.64 13.95 -6.66
C TYR A 175 -42.64 14.97 -7.25
N ALA A 176 -43.14 16.09 -7.81
CA ALA A 176 -42.29 17.13 -8.40
C ALA A 176 -41.35 17.77 -7.35
N GLY A 177 -41.87 18.06 -6.15
CA GLY A 177 -41.06 18.54 -5.03
C GLY A 177 -39.98 17.55 -4.60
N LEU A 178 -40.27 16.24 -4.63
CA LEU A 178 -39.25 15.22 -4.40
C LEU A 178 -38.15 15.30 -5.47
N LEU A 179 -38.49 15.35 -6.76
CA LEU A 179 -37.51 15.43 -7.85
C LEU A 179 -36.61 16.67 -7.75
N VAL A 180 -37.18 17.84 -7.43
CA VAL A 180 -36.42 19.08 -7.25
C VAL A 180 -35.42 18.94 -6.10
N CYS A 181 -35.85 18.45 -4.93
CA CYS A 181 -34.93 18.21 -3.82
C CYS A 181 -33.87 17.14 -4.15
N ARG A 182 -34.24 16.06 -4.83
CA ARG A 182 -33.31 14.99 -5.25
C ARG A 182 -32.22 15.48 -6.18
N PHE A 183 -32.55 16.41 -7.09
CA PHE A 183 -31.59 17.05 -7.99
C PHE A 183 -30.60 17.94 -7.21
N PHE A 184 -31.10 18.86 -6.39
CA PHE A 184 -30.25 19.78 -5.62
C PHE A 184 -29.41 19.05 -4.55
N LEU A 185 -29.92 17.98 -3.96
CA LEU A 185 -29.17 17.10 -3.05
C LEU A 185 -27.92 16.55 -3.76
N GLY A 186 -28.10 15.96 -4.96
CA GLY A 186 -26.98 15.45 -5.74
C GLY A 186 -25.99 16.55 -6.17
N LEU A 187 -26.49 17.72 -6.56
CA LEU A 187 -25.67 18.87 -6.96
C LEU A 187 -24.75 19.37 -5.82
N PHE A 188 -25.26 19.43 -4.59
CA PHE A 188 -24.49 19.92 -3.43
C PHE A 188 -23.65 18.82 -2.76
N GLU A 189 -24.05 17.55 -2.86
CA GLU A 189 -23.30 16.43 -2.27
C GLU A 189 -22.17 15.92 -3.18
N GLY A 190 -22.29 16.08 -4.50
CA GLY A 190 -21.45 15.45 -5.54
C GLY A 190 -19.94 15.47 -5.29
N GLY A 191 -19.42 16.61 -4.87
CA GLY A 191 -17.99 16.79 -4.65
C GLY A 191 -17.40 16.12 -3.41
N ILE A 192 -18.22 15.70 -2.43
CA ILE A 192 -17.75 15.69 -1.04
C ILE A 192 -16.68 14.63 -0.77
N LEU A 193 -16.83 13.40 -1.30
CA LEU A 193 -15.85 12.33 -1.09
C LEU A 193 -14.47 12.73 -1.60
N ALA A 194 -14.36 13.16 -2.86
CA ALA A 194 -13.10 13.59 -3.44
C ALA A 194 -12.57 14.88 -2.78
N GLY A 195 -13.46 15.78 -2.36
CA GLY A 195 -13.09 17.00 -1.62
C GLY A 195 -12.47 16.73 -0.26
N LEU A 196 -13.01 15.75 0.49
CA LEU A 196 -12.45 15.29 1.77
C LEU A 196 -11.10 14.57 1.59
N VAL A 197 -10.96 13.72 0.55
CA VAL A 197 -9.69 13.06 0.21
C VAL A 197 -8.61 14.10 -0.12
N LEU A 198 -8.95 15.10 -0.95
CA LEU A 198 -8.05 16.21 -1.30
C LEU A 198 -7.71 17.06 -0.07
N TYR A 199 -8.69 17.40 0.77
CA TYR A 199 -8.48 18.13 2.01
C TYR A 199 -7.54 17.41 2.99
N CYS A 200 -7.73 16.11 3.22
CA CYS A 200 -6.81 15.33 4.07
C CYS A 200 -5.37 15.32 3.53
N SER A 201 -5.17 15.40 2.22
CA SER A 201 -3.82 15.48 1.62
C SER A 201 -3.07 16.79 1.94
N PHE A 202 -3.77 17.84 2.37
CA PHE A 202 -3.16 19.09 2.83
C PHE A 202 -2.60 19.01 4.27
N PHE A 203 -2.96 17.97 5.02
CA PHE A 203 -2.57 17.80 6.43
C PHE A 203 -1.71 16.57 6.70
N TYR A 204 -1.72 15.56 5.80
CA TYR A 204 -1.00 14.30 6.00
C TYR A 204 -0.11 13.94 4.80
N PRO A 205 1.16 13.55 5.01
CA PRO A 205 2.00 13.02 3.95
C PRO A 205 1.47 11.66 3.46
N ARG A 206 1.78 11.31 2.21
CA ARG A 206 1.20 10.18 1.47
C ARG A 206 1.25 8.85 2.24
N GLN A 207 2.39 8.54 2.88
CA GLN A 207 2.54 7.33 3.71
C GLN A 207 1.63 7.26 4.95
N LYS A 208 1.18 8.40 5.47
CA LYS A 208 0.29 8.48 6.64
C LYS A 208 -1.18 8.68 6.26
N LEU A 209 -1.45 9.15 5.05
CA LEU A 209 -2.80 9.44 4.57
C LEU A 209 -3.69 8.18 4.45
N GLN A 210 -3.18 7.06 3.92
CA GLN A 210 -4.05 5.94 3.50
C GLN A 210 -4.92 5.35 4.64
N TRP A 211 -4.33 4.98 5.79
CA TRP A 211 -5.08 4.46 6.94
C TRP A 211 -6.20 5.41 7.38
N ARG A 212 -5.98 6.73 7.25
CA ARG A 212 -6.92 7.78 7.64
C ARG A 212 -8.07 7.91 6.65
N LEU A 213 -7.82 7.67 5.36
CA LEU A 213 -8.89 7.50 4.36
C LEU A 213 -9.74 6.29 4.70
N SER A 214 -9.13 5.12 4.94
CA SER A 214 -9.83 3.89 5.34
C SER A 214 -10.69 4.10 6.60
N ALA A 215 -10.14 4.79 7.60
CA ALA A 215 -10.82 5.10 8.85
C ALA A 215 -12.05 5.99 8.66
N PHE A 216 -11.99 7.08 7.90
CA PHE A 216 -13.18 7.91 7.67
C PHE A 216 -14.18 7.25 6.71
N ILE A 217 -13.71 6.50 5.71
CA ILE A 217 -14.58 5.76 4.77
C ILE A 217 -15.42 4.70 5.51
N SER A 218 -14.93 4.18 6.64
CA SER A 218 -15.69 3.26 7.50
C SER A 218 -17.01 3.84 8.02
N ALA A 219 -17.15 5.17 8.05
CA ALA A 219 -18.38 5.84 8.44
C ALA A 219 -19.59 5.45 7.56
N ALA A 220 -19.38 4.98 6.34
CA ALA A 220 -20.46 4.54 5.45
C ALA A 220 -21.26 3.36 6.01
N SER A 221 -20.63 2.37 6.67
CA SER A 221 -21.37 1.26 7.30
C SER A 221 -21.92 1.64 8.67
N LEU A 222 -21.19 2.46 9.43
CA LEU A 222 -21.66 2.99 10.71
C LEU A 222 -22.95 3.81 10.51
N SER A 223 -22.98 4.61 9.44
CA SER A 223 -24.14 5.39 9.00
C SER A 223 -25.34 4.51 8.64
N GLY A 224 -25.13 3.40 7.91
CA GLY A 224 -26.18 2.41 7.64
C GLY A 224 -26.78 1.81 8.92
N ALA A 225 -25.95 1.54 9.94
CA ALA A 225 -26.43 1.06 11.23
C ALA A 225 -27.21 2.14 12.01
N PHE A 226 -26.71 3.37 12.03
CA PHE A 226 -27.37 4.47 12.75
C PHE A 226 -28.66 4.94 12.06
N SER A 227 -28.72 5.02 10.73
CA SER A 227 -29.92 5.48 10.00
C SER A 227 -31.11 4.53 10.22
N GLY A 228 -30.90 3.21 10.28
CA GLY A 228 -31.95 2.25 10.64
C GLY A 228 -32.46 2.39 12.09
N LEU A 229 -31.57 2.73 13.03
CA LEU A 229 -31.91 2.94 14.44
C LEU A 229 -32.63 4.27 14.67
N LEU A 230 -32.15 5.35 14.05
CA LEU A 230 -32.74 6.68 14.11
C LEU A 230 -34.12 6.69 13.45
N ALA A 231 -34.26 6.09 12.26
CA ALA A 231 -35.56 5.95 11.61
C ALA A 231 -36.57 5.19 12.49
N PHE A 232 -36.17 4.06 13.10
CA PHE A 232 -37.03 3.31 14.02
C PHE A 232 -37.56 4.18 15.17
N GLY A 233 -36.73 5.05 15.74
CA GLY A 233 -37.17 6.01 16.76
C GLY A 233 -38.08 7.10 16.19
N ILE A 234 -37.64 7.76 15.11
CA ILE A 234 -38.27 8.95 14.52
C ILE A 234 -39.65 8.66 13.90
N VAL A 235 -39.88 7.45 13.35
CA VAL A 235 -41.17 7.07 12.74
C VAL A 235 -42.33 7.15 13.74
N ASN A 236 -42.08 6.97 15.04
CA ASN A 236 -43.09 7.13 16.09
C ASN A 236 -43.62 8.57 16.24
N LEU A 237 -42.95 9.57 15.66
CA LEU A 237 -43.44 10.96 15.60
C LEU A 237 -44.55 11.17 14.56
N LYS A 238 -45.09 10.11 13.96
CA LYS A 238 -46.26 10.16 13.08
C LYS A 238 -47.45 10.86 13.77
N GLY A 239 -47.91 11.95 13.19
CA GLY A 239 -48.98 12.80 13.73
C GLY A 239 -48.48 14.02 14.50
N ALA A 240 -47.24 14.00 15.01
CA ALA A 240 -46.63 15.18 15.63
C ALA A 240 -46.54 16.32 14.59
N GLY A 241 -47.00 17.52 14.96
CA GLY A 241 -47.07 18.67 14.06
C GLY A 241 -47.95 18.46 12.82
N GLY A 242 -48.87 17.47 12.82
CA GLY A 242 -49.69 17.12 11.66
C GLY A 242 -48.93 16.48 10.50
N ARG A 243 -47.75 15.90 10.75
CA ARG A 243 -46.87 15.32 9.71
C ARG A 243 -46.79 13.78 9.78
N PRO A 244 -46.60 13.09 8.65
CA PRO A 244 -46.32 11.64 8.64
C PRO A 244 -44.92 11.35 9.18
N GLY A 245 -44.70 10.14 9.71
CA GLY A 245 -43.42 9.77 10.35
C GLY A 245 -42.20 9.90 9.42
N TRP A 246 -42.35 9.62 8.12
CA TRP A 246 -41.27 9.77 7.13
C TRP A 246 -40.80 11.22 6.95
N ALA A 247 -41.66 12.22 7.22
CA ALA A 247 -41.29 13.63 7.09
C ALA A 247 -40.32 14.06 8.19
N TRP A 248 -40.48 13.50 9.41
CA TRP A 248 -39.61 13.79 10.55
C TRP A 248 -38.20 13.23 10.39
N ILE A 249 -38.02 12.11 9.66
CA ILE A 249 -36.70 11.56 9.27
C ILE A 249 -35.88 12.66 8.58
N PHE A 250 -36.40 13.17 7.46
CA PHE A 250 -35.75 14.24 6.69
C PHE A 250 -35.58 15.55 7.47
N ILE A 251 -36.56 15.97 8.28
CA ILE A 251 -36.50 17.22 9.05
C ILE A 251 -35.41 17.17 10.13
N LEU A 252 -35.35 16.10 10.93
CA LEU A 252 -34.46 16.01 12.08
C LEU A 252 -33.02 15.73 11.65
N GLU A 253 -32.82 14.77 10.76
CA GLU A 253 -31.49 14.36 10.32
C GLU A 253 -30.88 15.40 9.37
N GLY A 254 -31.64 15.89 8.39
CA GLY A 254 -31.23 17.01 7.54
C GLY A 254 -31.00 18.30 8.33
N GLY A 255 -31.82 18.56 9.37
CA GLY A 255 -31.66 19.69 10.27
C GLY A 255 -30.36 19.62 11.09
N PHE A 256 -30.01 18.43 11.60
CA PHE A 256 -28.71 18.19 12.22
C PHE A 256 -27.57 18.42 11.23
N THR A 257 -27.67 17.87 10.01
CA THR A 257 -26.68 18.05 8.93
C THR A 257 -26.48 19.53 8.58
N PHE A 258 -27.56 20.31 8.47
CA PHE A 258 -27.52 21.76 8.24
C PHE A 258 -26.78 22.51 9.36
N LEU A 259 -27.11 22.22 10.62
CA LEU A 259 -26.46 22.84 11.79
C LEU A 259 -24.98 22.44 11.91
N PHE A 260 -24.64 21.19 11.58
CA PHE A 260 -23.25 20.73 11.52
C PHE A 260 -22.48 21.40 10.35
N GLY A 261 -23.15 21.72 9.24
CA GLY A 261 -22.59 22.57 8.18
C GLY A 261 -22.22 23.97 8.68
N LEU A 262 -23.14 24.62 9.40
CA LEU A 262 -22.91 25.95 9.95
C LEU A 262 -21.78 25.98 10.99
N SER A 263 -21.63 24.93 11.83
CA SER A 263 -20.49 24.84 12.75
C SER A 263 -19.18 24.48 12.04
N SER A 264 -19.24 23.76 10.92
CA SER A 264 -18.05 23.31 10.18
C SER A 264 -17.18 24.43 9.62
N TYR A 265 -17.73 25.61 9.34
CA TYR A 265 -16.96 26.82 8.99
C TYR A 265 -15.92 27.21 10.07
N PHE A 266 -16.17 26.84 11.33
CA PHE A 266 -15.28 27.10 12.47
C PHE A 266 -14.44 25.87 12.87
N LEU A 267 -14.91 24.66 12.56
CA LEU A 267 -14.22 23.40 12.89
C LEU A 267 -13.13 23.02 11.87
N ILE A 268 -13.25 23.43 10.60
CA ILE A 268 -12.33 23.06 9.52
C ILE A 268 -11.19 24.10 9.39
N PRO A 269 -9.94 23.79 9.80
CA PRO A 269 -8.80 24.67 9.54
C PRO A 269 -8.52 24.82 8.03
N ILE A 270 -8.22 26.04 7.60
CA ILE A 270 -7.89 26.36 6.19
C ILE A 270 -6.68 25.53 5.68
N SER A 271 -5.65 25.40 6.52
CA SER A 271 -4.37 24.74 6.22
C SER A 271 -3.63 24.41 7.53
N PRO A 272 -2.61 23.54 7.54
CA PRO A 272 -1.75 23.35 8.72
C PRO A 272 -1.09 24.66 9.17
N ALA A 273 -0.75 25.56 8.23
CA ALA A 273 -0.19 26.87 8.53
C ALA A 273 -1.17 27.79 9.32
N ARG A 274 -2.48 27.60 9.17
CA ARG A 274 -3.53 28.34 9.91
C ARG A 274 -4.26 27.50 10.97
N ALA A 275 -3.80 26.28 11.25
CA ALA A 275 -4.43 25.40 12.24
C ALA A 275 -4.17 25.89 13.68
N SER A 276 -5.18 26.51 14.30
CA SER A 276 -5.08 27.19 15.60
C SER A 276 -4.68 26.29 16.78
N PHE A 277 -4.90 24.97 16.69
CA PHE A 277 -4.53 24.01 17.72
C PHE A 277 -3.06 23.56 17.67
N LEU A 278 -2.30 23.92 16.63
CA LEU A 278 -0.86 23.63 16.54
C LEU A 278 -0.04 24.79 17.13
N THR A 279 0.97 24.47 17.94
CA THR A 279 2.00 25.43 18.35
C THR A 279 2.92 25.75 17.17
N THR A 280 3.74 26.79 17.28
CA THR A 280 4.66 27.21 16.21
C THR A 280 5.61 26.08 15.79
N ARG A 281 6.27 25.42 16.76
CA ARG A 281 7.17 24.27 16.50
C ARG A 281 6.45 23.07 15.88
N GLU A 282 5.26 22.73 16.37
CA GLU A 282 4.44 21.64 15.78
C GLU A 282 4.06 21.95 14.33
N ARG A 283 3.70 23.21 14.04
CA ARG A 283 3.34 23.68 12.70
C ARG A 283 4.54 23.68 11.75
N GLU A 284 5.70 24.13 12.21
CA GLU A 284 6.96 24.12 11.45
C GLU A 284 7.36 22.69 11.06
N TYR A 285 7.32 21.75 12.01
CA TYR A 285 7.55 20.32 11.75
C TYR A 285 6.57 19.74 10.72
N VAL A 286 5.26 20.02 10.83
CA VAL A 286 4.26 19.55 9.86
C VAL A 286 4.52 20.14 8.47
N LEU A 287 4.79 21.44 8.37
CA LEU A 287 5.06 22.11 7.09
C LEU A 287 6.35 21.59 6.44
N ALA A 288 7.41 21.33 7.22
CA ALA A 288 8.64 20.71 6.74
C ALA A 288 8.37 19.31 6.15
N ARG A 289 7.67 18.44 6.89
CA ARG A 289 7.39 17.05 6.44
C ARG A 289 6.46 17.00 5.21
N LEU A 290 5.53 17.95 5.07
CA LEU A 290 4.66 18.06 3.88
C LEU A 290 5.38 18.70 2.66
N LYS A 291 6.38 19.55 2.89
CA LYS A 291 7.27 20.08 1.86
C LYS A 291 8.19 18.98 1.30
N GLU A 292 8.69 18.10 2.17
CA GLU A 292 9.55 16.96 1.84
C GLU A 292 8.81 15.86 1.04
N ASP A 293 7.58 15.49 1.43
CA ASP A 293 6.72 14.52 0.71
C ASP A 293 6.18 15.05 -0.64
N GLY A 294 6.38 16.34 -0.93
CA GLY A 294 5.83 17.00 -2.12
C GLY A 294 4.29 17.03 -2.13
N SER A 295 3.66 17.08 -0.95
CA SER A 295 2.20 17.25 -0.82
C SER A 295 1.79 18.72 -0.81
N MET A 296 2.69 19.63 -0.39
CA MET A 296 2.54 21.06 -0.59
C MET A 296 2.69 21.45 -2.07
N SER A 297 1.56 21.57 -2.78
CA SER A 297 1.50 22.31 -4.05
C SER A 297 2.02 23.73 -3.82
N LYS A 298 2.91 24.24 -4.68
CA LYS A 298 3.45 25.62 -4.63
C LYS A 298 2.40 26.68 -5.05
N ASN A 299 1.22 26.66 -4.43
CA ASN A 299 0.31 27.80 -4.48
C ASN A 299 0.89 28.91 -3.58
N LYS A 300 0.79 30.16 -4.05
CA LYS A 300 1.42 31.35 -3.42
C LYS A 300 1.26 31.36 -1.90
N SER A 301 2.36 31.52 -1.18
CA SER A 301 2.35 31.81 0.26
C SER A 301 1.60 33.11 0.52
N GLU A 302 0.57 33.07 1.37
CA GLU A 302 -0.19 34.25 1.83
C GLU A 302 0.61 35.14 2.83
N LEU A 303 1.92 35.22 2.63
CA LEU A 303 2.88 36.00 3.42
C LEU A 303 3.77 36.75 2.42
N GLY A 304 3.22 37.81 1.83
CA GLY A 304 3.86 38.50 0.70
C GLY A 304 2.91 39.41 -0.08
N ARG A 305 2.16 40.28 0.59
CA ARG A 305 1.27 41.26 -0.05
C ARG A 305 1.95 42.63 -0.13
N GLY A 306 2.99 42.75 -0.96
CA GLY A 306 3.67 44.03 -1.16
C GLY A 306 5.10 43.94 -1.69
N SER A 307 5.25 43.62 -2.98
CA SER A 307 6.18 44.32 -3.89
C SER A 307 5.98 43.79 -5.31
N SER A 308 6.10 44.70 -6.27
CA SER A 308 6.04 44.43 -7.69
C SER A 308 7.37 44.81 -8.32
N ASP A 309 8.11 43.81 -8.76
CA ASP A 309 8.98 43.92 -9.92
C ASP A 309 8.96 42.58 -10.66
N GLY A 310 9.37 42.57 -11.92
CA GLY A 310 9.32 41.40 -12.77
C GLY A 310 10.37 41.43 -13.86
N ARG A 311 11.29 40.46 -13.82
CA ARG A 311 12.09 40.05 -14.97
C ARG A 311 12.67 38.63 -14.81
N ASP A 312 12.90 38.02 -15.97
CA ASP A 312 13.91 37.00 -16.26
C ASP A 312 13.88 35.72 -15.41
N GLY A 313 12.85 34.93 -15.71
CA GLY A 313 12.66 33.59 -15.19
C GLY A 313 13.73 32.58 -15.62
N GLN A 314 13.96 31.62 -14.73
CA GLN A 314 14.34 30.27 -15.09
C GLN A 314 13.36 29.30 -14.40
N GLU A 315 12.65 28.51 -15.21
CA GLU A 315 11.50 27.73 -14.72
C GLU A 315 11.94 26.54 -13.83
N ALA A 316 11.82 26.71 -12.51
CA ALA A 316 11.93 25.63 -11.55
C ALA A 316 10.75 24.64 -11.70
N ARG A 317 10.88 23.70 -12.65
CA ARG A 317 9.91 22.67 -13.09
C ARG A 317 8.77 22.43 -12.09
N VAL A 318 7.60 22.96 -12.44
CA VAL A 318 6.34 22.52 -11.84
C VAL A 318 6.05 21.10 -12.32
N ASP A 319 5.56 20.24 -11.43
CA ASP A 319 5.04 18.91 -11.76
C ASP A 319 3.68 19.08 -12.47
N GLY A 320 3.75 19.57 -13.71
CA GLY A 320 2.64 20.19 -14.43
C GLY A 320 1.50 19.23 -14.77
N PHE A 321 0.30 19.78 -14.95
CA PHE A 321 -0.86 19.02 -15.42
C PHE A 321 -0.66 18.60 -16.90
N ARG A 322 -0.03 17.44 -17.10
CA ARG A 322 0.26 16.90 -18.44
C ARG A 322 -0.98 16.20 -19.00
N TRP A 323 -1.67 16.82 -19.96
CA TRP A 323 -2.77 16.19 -20.72
C TRP A 323 -2.40 14.81 -21.31
N ARG A 324 -1.13 14.60 -21.66
CA ARG A 324 -0.60 13.30 -22.10
C ARG A 324 -0.72 12.20 -21.04
N GLU A 325 -0.61 12.52 -19.74
CA GLU A 325 -0.80 11.58 -18.64
C GLU A 325 -2.29 11.29 -18.36
N VAL A 326 -3.17 12.27 -18.60
CA VAL A 326 -4.63 12.05 -18.59
C VAL A 326 -5.01 11.05 -19.69
N GLY A 327 -4.56 11.29 -20.93
CA GLY A 327 -4.74 10.35 -22.04
C GLY A 327 -4.08 8.98 -21.81
N ALA A 328 -2.96 8.93 -21.07
CA ALA A 328 -2.33 7.68 -20.68
C ALA A 328 -3.20 6.86 -19.71
N ALA A 329 -3.94 7.49 -18.79
CA ALA A 329 -4.83 6.78 -17.86
C ALA A 329 -5.94 6.00 -18.59
N PHE A 330 -6.51 6.58 -19.66
CA PHE A 330 -7.50 5.90 -20.50
C PHE A 330 -6.91 4.82 -21.42
N SER A 331 -5.59 4.83 -21.66
CA SER A 331 -4.93 3.92 -22.61
C SER A 331 -5.01 2.45 -22.19
N LEU A 332 -5.67 1.62 -23.00
CA LEU A 332 -5.82 0.15 -22.84
C LEU A 332 -4.51 -0.65 -23.02
N LYS A 333 -3.33 -0.03 -22.84
CA LYS A 333 -2.03 -0.72 -22.87
C LYS A 333 -1.87 -1.61 -21.63
N SER A 334 -1.09 -2.69 -21.78
CA SER A 334 -0.87 -3.71 -20.73
C SER A 334 -0.17 -3.21 -19.45
N GLU A 335 0.21 -1.94 -19.38
CA GLU A 335 0.74 -1.27 -18.18
C GLU A 335 -0.42 -0.74 -17.31
N ASN A 336 -1.40 -0.11 -17.96
CA ASN A 336 -2.52 0.60 -17.33
C ASN A 336 -3.80 -0.25 -17.28
N ALA A 337 -3.76 -1.51 -17.74
CA ALA A 337 -4.89 -2.44 -17.67
C ALA A 337 -5.43 -2.63 -16.23
N HIS A 338 -4.61 -2.40 -15.20
CA HIS A 338 -5.04 -2.40 -13.80
C HIS A 338 -6.10 -1.32 -13.50
N VAL A 339 -6.04 -0.15 -14.15
CA VAL A 339 -7.02 0.95 -14.00
C VAL A 339 -8.40 0.47 -14.45
N TRP A 340 -8.48 -0.11 -15.64
CA TRP A 340 -9.73 -0.60 -16.22
C TRP A 340 -10.27 -1.85 -15.50
N MET A 341 -9.40 -2.76 -15.05
CA MET A 341 -9.83 -3.91 -14.23
C MET A 341 -10.44 -3.45 -12.89
N VAL A 342 -9.83 -2.48 -12.20
CA VAL A 342 -10.39 -1.94 -10.95
C VAL A 342 -11.62 -1.06 -11.20
N ALA A 343 -11.73 -0.38 -12.34
CA ALA A 343 -12.95 0.34 -12.73
C ALA A 343 -14.16 -0.59 -12.91
N VAL A 344 -14.00 -1.74 -13.59
CA VAL A 344 -15.06 -2.76 -13.73
C VAL A 344 -15.42 -3.36 -12.38
N ILE A 345 -14.43 -3.69 -11.54
CA ILE A 345 -14.65 -4.12 -10.15
C ILE A 345 -15.45 -3.07 -9.37
N LEU A 346 -15.14 -1.78 -9.52
CA LEU A 346 -15.83 -0.71 -8.80
C LEU A 346 -17.25 -0.43 -9.34
N PHE A 347 -17.54 -0.68 -10.61
CA PHE A 347 -18.91 -0.74 -11.12
C PHE A 347 -19.72 -1.86 -10.46
N PHE A 348 -19.16 -3.07 -10.36
CA PHE A 348 -19.78 -4.20 -9.64
C PHE A 348 -19.93 -3.92 -8.13
N SER A 349 -18.91 -3.34 -7.51
CA SER A 349 -18.90 -2.97 -6.09
C SER A 349 -19.89 -1.85 -5.80
N GLY A 350 -20.00 -0.83 -6.65
CA GLY A 350 -20.95 0.27 -6.52
C GLY A 350 -22.40 -0.19 -6.70
N THR A 351 -22.63 -1.09 -7.66
CA THR A 351 -23.93 -1.76 -7.82
C THR A 351 -24.32 -2.48 -6.53
N SER A 352 -23.39 -3.25 -5.94
CA SER A 352 -23.64 -3.99 -4.71
C SER A 352 -23.83 -3.06 -3.50
N LEU A 353 -23.00 -2.03 -3.37
CA LEU A 353 -22.96 -1.11 -2.23
C LEU A 353 -24.24 -0.27 -2.16
N PHE A 354 -24.59 0.42 -3.25
CA PHE A 354 -25.78 1.26 -3.29
C PHE A 354 -27.08 0.45 -3.35
N GLY A 355 -27.03 -0.74 -3.97
CA GLY A 355 -28.14 -1.70 -3.92
C GLY A 355 -28.49 -2.12 -2.50
N MET A 356 -27.51 -2.51 -1.69
CA MET A 356 -27.78 -2.83 -0.28
C MET A 356 -28.10 -1.59 0.55
N ALA A 357 -27.41 -0.45 0.35
CA ALA A 357 -27.67 0.77 1.11
C ALA A 357 -29.12 1.29 0.94
N TYR A 358 -29.62 1.42 -0.29
CA TYR A 358 -30.95 1.98 -0.55
C TYR A 358 -32.11 1.00 -0.40
N PHE A 359 -31.86 -0.32 -0.35
CA PHE A 359 -32.95 -1.30 -0.35
C PHE A 359 -32.93 -2.28 0.83
N THR A 360 -31.91 -2.33 1.69
CA THR A 360 -31.91 -3.24 2.86
C THR A 360 -33.18 -3.11 3.73
N PRO A 361 -33.68 -1.91 4.10
CA PRO A 361 -34.95 -1.81 4.84
C PRO A 361 -36.16 -2.38 4.10
N SER A 362 -36.20 -2.24 2.76
CA SER A 362 -37.27 -2.80 1.91
C SER A 362 -37.13 -4.31 1.67
N ILE A 363 -35.89 -4.83 1.68
CA ILE A 363 -35.59 -6.27 1.63
C ILE A 363 -36.02 -6.91 2.94
N VAL A 364 -35.61 -6.35 4.09
CA VAL A 364 -35.97 -6.84 5.43
C VAL A 364 -37.48 -6.75 5.66
N GLN A 365 -38.16 -5.68 5.22
CA GLN A 365 -39.63 -5.62 5.24
C GLN A 365 -40.25 -6.75 4.40
N GLY A 366 -39.65 -7.08 3.26
CA GLY A 366 -40.02 -8.24 2.43
C GLY A 366 -39.89 -9.61 3.11
N LEU A 367 -39.08 -9.73 4.17
CA LEU A 367 -38.95 -10.94 4.98
C LEU A 367 -40.07 -11.10 6.05
N GLY A 368 -41.11 -10.28 6.00
CA GLY A 368 -42.27 -10.35 6.89
C GLY A 368 -42.18 -9.49 8.16
N PHE A 369 -41.20 -8.59 8.27
CA PHE A 369 -41.11 -7.63 9.38
C PHE A 369 -42.02 -6.42 9.15
N THR A 370 -42.61 -5.86 10.23
CA THR A 370 -43.34 -4.59 10.17
C THR A 370 -42.42 -3.44 9.78
N ALA A 371 -42.96 -2.31 9.29
CA ALA A 371 -42.18 -1.18 8.79
C ALA A 371 -41.12 -0.68 9.80
N GLU A 372 -41.53 -0.40 11.04
CA GLU A 372 -40.64 -0.01 12.14
C GLU A 372 -39.60 -1.10 12.44
N ARG A 373 -40.05 -2.35 12.61
CA ARG A 373 -39.15 -3.47 12.96
C ARG A 373 -38.17 -3.79 11.85
N ALA A 374 -38.51 -3.56 10.58
CA ALA A 374 -37.61 -3.75 9.45
C ALA A 374 -36.44 -2.75 9.45
N GLN A 375 -36.69 -1.50 9.89
CA GLN A 375 -35.63 -0.50 10.08
C GLN A 375 -34.69 -0.94 11.21
N LEU A 376 -35.22 -1.32 12.38
CA LEU A 376 -34.42 -1.83 13.50
C LEU A 376 -33.64 -3.12 13.14
N MET A 377 -34.23 -4.03 12.40
CA MET A 377 -33.57 -5.27 11.95
C MET A 377 -32.55 -5.04 10.81
N SER A 378 -32.50 -3.86 10.19
CA SER A 378 -31.40 -3.51 9.26
C SER A 378 -30.09 -3.18 9.98
N VAL A 379 -30.16 -2.78 11.26
CA VAL A 379 -29.01 -2.30 12.05
C VAL A 379 -27.91 -3.36 12.25
N PRO A 380 -28.20 -4.61 12.66
CA PRO A 380 -27.14 -5.55 13.04
C PRO A 380 -26.22 -5.99 11.87
N PRO A 381 -26.71 -6.24 10.63
CA PRO A 381 -25.84 -6.46 9.47
C PRO A 381 -24.88 -5.30 9.16
N PHE A 382 -25.33 -4.04 9.27
CA PHE A 382 -24.45 -2.88 9.07
C PHE A 382 -23.44 -2.69 10.21
N ALA A 383 -23.83 -3.00 11.46
CA ALA A 383 -22.92 -3.01 12.59
C ALA A 383 -21.82 -4.08 12.43
N ALA A 384 -22.18 -5.29 11.98
CA ALA A 384 -21.20 -6.33 11.63
C ALA A 384 -20.28 -5.88 10.49
N ALA A 385 -20.82 -5.18 9.48
CA ALA A 385 -20.05 -4.64 8.37
C ALA A 385 -19.00 -3.61 8.80
N PHE A 386 -19.29 -2.78 9.80
CA PHE A 386 -18.33 -1.84 10.39
C PHE A 386 -17.11 -2.56 10.99
N PHE A 387 -17.34 -3.57 11.85
CA PHE A 387 -16.24 -4.32 12.47
C PHE A 387 -15.41 -5.10 11.44
N VAL A 388 -16.06 -5.80 10.50
CA VAL A 388 -15.38 -6.54 9.42
C VAL A 388 -14.57 -5.61 8.51
N MET A 389 -15.13 -4.45 8.14
CA MET A 389 -14.43 -3.44 7.35
C MET A 389 -13.22 -2.86 8.08
N MET A 390 -13.33 -2.53 9.37
CA MET A 390 -12.19 -1.99 10.13
C MET A 390 -11.08 -3.01 10.34
N ILE A 391 -11.42 -4.26 10.69
CA ILE A 391 -10.44 -5.35 10.86
C ILE A 391 -9.76 -5.65 9.51
N GLY A 392 -10.53 -5.80 8.43
CA GLY A 392 -9.99 -6.06 7.10
C GLY A 392 -9.14 -4.91 6.54
N SER A 393 -9.51 -3.65 6.83
CA SER A 393 -8.71 -2.47 6.47
C SER A 393 -7.37 -2.42 7.22
N TYR A 394 -7.39 -2.71 8.52
CA TYR A 394 -6.17 -2.81 9.34
C TYR A 394 -5.24 -3.92 8.82
N ILE A 395 -5.78 -5.11 8.53
CA ILE A 395 -5.03 -6.24 7.95
C ILE A 395 -4.46 -5.86 6.56
N SER A 396 -5.28 -5.25 5.70
CA SER A 396 -4.90 -4.76 4.38
C SER A 396 -3.70 -3.82 4.41
N ASP A 397 -3.65 -2.90 5.37
CA ASP A 397 -2.57 -1.92 5.49
C ASP A 397 -1.35 -2.49 6.22
N ARG A 398 -1.54 -3.19 7.35
CA ARG A 398 -0.46 -3.80 8.15
C ARG A 398 0.38 -4.80 7.36
N TYR A 399 -0.28 -5.64 6.55
CA TYR A 399 0.36 -6.67 5.72
C TYR A 399 0.39 -6.30 4.22
N ARG A 400 0.05 -5.05 3.88
CA ARG A 400 0.02 -4.48 2.51
C ARG A 400 -0.80 -5.31 1.51
N CYS A 401 -1.70 -6.18 1.98
CA CYS A 401 -2.24 -7.33 1.26
C CYS A 401 -3.58 -7.10 0.53
N ARG A 402 -3.90 -5.84 0.18
CA ARG A 402 -5.14 -5.36 -0.47
C ARG A 402 -5.85 -6.37 -1.39
N GLY A 403 -5.14 -7.00 -2.34
CA GLY A 403 -5.73 -8.00 -3.25
C GLY A 403 -6.37 -9.21 -2.54
N ALA A 404 -5.78 -9.74 -1.46
CA ALA A 404 -6.37 -10.84 -0.70
C ALA A 404 -7.60 -10.40 0.10
N VAL A 405 -7.56 -9.20 0.69
CA VAL A 405 -8.70 -8.62 1.42
C VAL A 405 -9.87 -8.33 0.47
N ALA A 406 -9.58 -7.90 -0.75
CA ALA A 406 -10.56 -7.78 -1.84
C ALA A 406 -11.17 -9.13 -2.26
N MET A 407 -10.37 -10.19 -2.42
CA MET A 407 -10.90 -11.53 -2.70
C MET A 407 -11.79 -12.04 -1.55
N PHE A 408 -11.39 -11.82 -0.30
CA PHE A 408 -12.19 -12.17 0.88
C PHE A 408 -13.52 -11.39 0.95
N SER A 409 -13.47 -10.08 0.68
CA SER A 409 -14.66 -9.22 0.51
C SER A 409 -15.63 -9.79 -0.53
N ALA A 410 -15.14 -10.14 -1.72
CA ALA A 410 -15.94 -10.71 -2.79
C ALA A 410 -16.50 -12.11 -2.43
N LEU A 411 -15.71 -12.96 -1.75
CA LEU A 411 -16.15 -14.27 -1.26
C LEU A 411 -17.31 -14.17 -0.25
N LEU A 412 -17.23 -13.24 0.72
CA LEU A 412 -18.34 -12.97 1.65
C LEU A 412 -19.60 -12.51 0.90
N GLY A 413 -19.44 -11.66 -0.13
CA GLY A 413 -20.52 -11.26 -1.04
C GLY A 413 -21.17 -12.45 -1.76
N VAL A 414 -20.36 -13.33 -2.36
CA VAL A 414 -20.82 -14.56 -3.04
C VAL A 414 -21.58 -15.47 -2.07
N ILE A 415 -21.05 -15.71 -0.87
CA ILE A 415 -21.69 -16.54 0.17
C ILE A 415 -23.06 -15.95 0.54
N GLY A 416 -23.12 -14.64 0.84
CA GLY A 416 -24.37 -13.96 1.20
C GLY A 416 -25.43 -14.04 0.11
N PHE A 417 -25.13 -13.64 -1.13
CA PHE A 417 -26.12 -13.68 -2.21
C PHE A 417 -26.53 -15.11 -2.59
N THR A 418 -25.62 -16.09 -2.48
CA THR A 418 -25.97 -17.52 -2.67
C THR A 418 -26.96 -17.99 -1.59
N MET A 419 -26.71 -17.68 -0.31
CA MET A 419 -27.62 -18.02 0.79
C MET A 419 -29.00 -17.39 0.65
N PHE A 420 -29.08 -16.13 0.19
CA PHE A 420 -30.35 -15.43 -0.04
C PHE A 420 -31.16 -16.05 -1.19
N LEU A 421 -30.49 -16.38 -2.31
CA LEU A 421 -31.12 -16.94 -3.51
C LEU A 421 -31.58 -18.39 -3.31
N ALA A 422 -30.69 -19.23 -2.77
CA ALA A 422 -30.93 -20.67 -2.61
C ALA A 422 -31.96 -21.00 -1.53
N SER A 423 -32.20 -20.10 -0.57
CA SER A 423 -33.17 -20.32 0.50
C SER A 423 -34.52 -19.62 0.26
N THR A 424 -35.58 -20.30 0.68
CA THR A 424 -36.94 -19.74 0.88
C THR A 424 -37.22 -19.40 2.34
N SER A 425 -36.31 -19.70 3.28
CA SER A 425 -36.50 -19.43 4.70
C SER A 425 -36.07 -18.01 5.04
N HIS A 426 -37.03 -17.19 5.49
CA HIS A 426 -36.77 -15.81 5.95
C HIS A 426 -35.64 -15.70 6.99
N ARG A 427 -35.43 -16.75 7.81
CA ARG A 427 -34.33 -16.78 8.80
C ARG A 427 -32.95 -16.87 8.13
N ILE A 428 -32.83 -17.67 7.08
CA ILE A 428 -31.57 -17.86 6.32
C ILE A 428 -31.33 -16.65 5.42
N GLN A 429 -32.39 -16.12 4.79
CA GLN A 429 -32.33 -14.87 4.04
C GLN A 429 -31.87 -13.70 4.92
N TYR A 430 -32.40 -13.56 6.15
CA TYR A 430 -31.91 -12.58 7.10
C TYR A 430 -30.45 -12.82 7.51
N ALA A 431 -30.08 -14.07 7.84
CA ALA A 431 -28.69 -14.42 8.19
C ALA A 431 -27.69 -14.11 7.06
N SER A 432 -28.10 -14.23 5.80
CA SER A 432 -27.25 -13.93 4.64
C SER A 432 -26.83 -12.45 4.53
N LEU A 433 -27.56 -11.53 5.18
CA LEU A 433 -27.20 -10.11 5.24
C LEU A 433 -25.91 -9.88 6.03
N PHE A 434 -25.60 -10.75 6.99
CA PHE A 434 -24.33 -10.74 7.75
C PHE A 434 -23.13 -11.25 6.95
N PHE A 435 -23.33 -11.73 5.72
CA PHE A 435 -22.24 -12.08 4.79
C PHE A 435 -22.18 -11.08 3.63
N SER A 436 -23.31 -10.80 2.98
CA SER A 436 -23.37 -9.89 1.84
C SER A 436 -22.98 -8.46 2.22
N ILE A 437 -23.61 -7.85 3.23
CA ILE A 437 -23.35 -6.45 3.59
C ILE A 437 -21.90 -6.26 4.09
N PRO A 438 -21.35 -7.06 5.02
CA PRO A 438 -19.95 -6.96 5.42
C PRO A 438 -18.95 -7.20 4.27
N GLY A 439 -19.22 -8.16 3.38
CA GLY A 439 -18.38 -8.43 2.21
C GLY A 439 -18.29 -7.22 1.27
N ILE A 440 -19.43 -6.61 0.94
CA ILE A 440 -19.51 -5.47 0.02
C ILE A 440 -18.82 -4.23 0.61
N TYR A 441 -19.10 -3.89 1.87
CA TYR A 441 -18.56 -2.67 2.49
C TYR A 441 -17.03 -2.75 2.71
N LEU A 442 -16.47 -3.93 3.01
CA LEU A 442 -15.02 -4.13 3.08
C LEU A 442 -14.31 -3.89 1.72
N GLY A 443 -15.00 -4.13 0.61
CA GLY A 443 -14.44 -3.97 -0.74
C GLY A 443 -14.11 -2.52 -1.08
N ALA A 444 -15.03 -1.60 -0.82
CA ALA A 444 -14.95 -0.21 -1.25
C ALA A 444 -13.63 0.54 -0.86
N PRO A 445 -13.19 0.58 0.42
CA PRO A 445 -11.91 1.21 0.78
C PRO A 445 -10.70 0.44 0.24
N THR A 446 -10.81 -0.88 0.13
CA THR A 446 -9.75 -1.77 -0.37
C THR A 446 -9.45 -1.51 -1.84
N TYR A 447 -10.47 -1.50 -2.70
CA TYR A 447 -10.32 -1.21 -4.13
C TYR A 447 -9.85 0.22 -4.39
N SER A 448 -10.43 1.20 -3.69
CA SER A 448 -10.05 2.63 -3.78
C SER A 448 -8.58 2.85 -3.42
N SER A 449 -8.10 2.19 -2.37
CA SER A 449 -6.68 2.20 -1.99
C SER A 449 -5.79 1.49 -3.01
N TRP A 450 -6.26 0.40 -3.62
CA TRP A 450 -5.47 -0.43 -4.51
C TRP A 450 -5.23 0.21 -5.88
N ILE A 451 -6.20 0.96 -6.43
CA ILE A 451 -5.96 1.77 -7.64
C ILE A 451 -5.02 2.96 -7.34
N ALA A 452 -5.27 3.71 -6.25
CA ALA A 452 -4.45 4.86 -5.87
C ALA A 452 -2.96 4.50 -5.70
N ASN A 453 -2.67 3.34 -5.10
CA ASN A 453 -1.30 2.90 -4.83
C ASN A 453 -0.57 2.29 -6.04
N ASN A 454 -1.27 1.87 -7.11
CA ASN A 454 -0.64 1.28 -8.30
C ASN A 454 -0.50 2.27 -9.47
N SER A 455 -1.16 3.43 -9.43
CA SER A 455 -1.07 4.46 -10.47
C SER A 455 -0.08 5.58 -10.13
N ALA A 456 0.72 6.02 -11.10
CA ALA A 456 1.64 7.16 -11.03
C ALA A 456 2.04 7.62 -12.46
N PRO A 457 2.51 8.87 -12.71
CA PRO A 457 2.71 9.98 -11.77
C PRO A 457 1.38 10.60 -11.29
N HIS A 458 1.46 11.68 -10.51
CA HIS A 458 0.33 12.30 -9.80
C HIS A 458 -0.91 12.56 -10.68
N THR A 459 -0.72 13.14 -11.88
CA THR A 459 -1.83 13.39 -12.83
C THR A 459 -2.56 12.10 -13.20
N ARG A 460 -1.82 11.04 -13.55
CA ARG A 460 -2.41 9.75 -13.94
C ARG A 460 -3.14 9.08 -12.77
N ARG A 461 -2.60 9.18 -11.55
CA ARG A 461 -3.26 8.71 -10.32
C ARG A 461 -4.61 9.41 -10.10
N ALA A 462 -4.65 10.73 -10.23
CA ALA A 462 -5.88 11.49 -10.10
C ALA A 462 -6.94 11.07 -11.14
N THR A 463 -6.54 10.91 -12.41
CA THR A 463 -7.45 10.41 -13.47
C THR A 463 -7.93 8.98 -13.22
N ALA A 464 -7.04 8.08 -12.77
CA ALA A 464 -7.40 6.70 -12.44
C ALA A 464 -8.44 6.62 -11.30
N ILE A 465 -8.25 7.41 -10.24
CA ILE A 465 -9.21 7.52 -9.11
C ILE A 465 -10.57 8.09 -9.58
N ALA A 466 -10.57 9.08 -10.48
CA ALA A 466 -11.82 9.62 -11.04
C ALA A 466 -12.57 8.59 -11.91
N ILE A 467 -11.87 7.85 -12.78
CA ILE A 467 -12.47 6.74 -13.56
C ILE A 467 -13.10 5.70 -12.61
N ALA A 468 -12.41 5.38 -11.51
CA ALA A 468 -12.89 4.48 -10.47
C ALA A 468 -14.21 4.96 -9.83
N PHE A 469 -14.28 6.18 -9.28
CA PHE A 469 -15.49 6.66 -8.60
C PHE A 469 -16.67 6.92 -9.55
N ILE A 470 -16.42 7.42 -10.77
CA ILE A 470 -17.44 7.51 -11.82
C ILE A 470 -18.04 6.13 -12.11
N SER A 471 -17.21 5.09 -12.21
CA SER A 471 -17.68 3.70 -12.40
C SER A 471 -18.55 3.21 -11.24
N THR A 472 -18.17 3.52 -9.99
CA THR A 472 -18.98 3.22 -8.78
C THR A 472 -20.36 3.90 -8.84
N ASN A 473 -20.42 5.17 -9.24
CA ASN A 473 -21.67 5.93 -9.31
C ASN A 473 -22.58 5.45 -10.46
N ILE A 474 -22.02 5.05 -11.61
CA ILE A 474 -22.77 4.40 -12.70
C ILE A 474 -23.34 3.04 -12.22
N GLY A 475 -22.60 2.29 -11.41
CA GLY A 475 -23.11 1.09 -10.73
C GLY A 475 -24.30 1.39 -9.80
N GLY A 476 -24.26 2.53 -9.10
CA GLY A 476 -25.38 3.00 -8.28
C GLY A 476 -26.66 3.30 -9.05
N ILE A 477 -26.54 3.89 -10.24
CA ILE A 477 -27.66 4.05 -11.18
C ILE A 477 -28.21 2.67 -11.57
N PHE A 478 -27.34 1.73 -11.97
CA PHE A 478 -27.78 0.39 -12.37
C PHE A 478 -28.50 -0.36 -11.23
N ALA A 479 -27.95 -0.33 -10.00
CA ALA A 479 -28.59 -0.92 -8.81
C ALA A 479 -29.97 -0.32 -8.49
N THR A 480 -30.10 0.99 -8.67
CA THR A 480 -31.33 1.75 -8.45
C THR A 480 -32.47 1.21 -9.33
N TRP A 481 -32.20 0.93 -10.62
CA TRP A 481 -33.17 0.30 -11.51
C TRP A 481 -33.36 -1.19 -11.25
N LEU A 482 -32.27 -1.92 -10.99
CA LEU A 482 -32.25 -3.36 -10.74
C LEU A 482 -33.16 -3.75 -9.56
N ILE A 483 -33.03 -3.10 -8.40
CA ILE A 483 -33.84 -3.42 -7.21
C ILE A 483 -35.11 -2.55 -7.12
N GLY A 484 -35.08 -1.33 -7.63
CA GLY A 484 -36.19 -0.39 -7.54
C GLY A 484 -37.39 -0.72 -8.43
N THR A 485 -37.15 -1.26 -9.64
CA THR A 485 -38.19 -1.54 -10.64
C THR A 485 -38.08 -2.91 -11.31
N LEU A 486 -36.86 -3.37 -11.67
CA LEU A 486 -36.70 -4.56 -12.52
C LEU A 486 -36.87 -5.89 -11.76
N SER A 487 -36.51 -5.93 -10.47
CA SER A 487 -36.56 -7.13 -9.63
C SER A 487 -37.73 -7.07 -8.63
N PRO A 488 -38.73 -7.95 -8.73
CA PRO A 488 -39.94 -7.85 -7.90
C PRO A 488 -39.71 -8.31 -6.44
N ALA A 489 -40.28 -7.54 -5.52
CA ALA A 489 -40.44 -7.94 -4.11
C ALA A 489 -41.41 -9.14 -3.99
N PRO A 490 -41.31 -9.98 -2.94
CA PRO A 490 -40.37 -9.88 -1.82
C PRO A 490 -39.03 -10.60 -2.03
N ARG A 491 -38.92 -11.50 -3.03
CA ARG A 491 -37.70 -12.32 -3.21
C ARG A 491 -36.58 -11.65 -4.00
N TYR A 492 -36.85 -10.60 -4.77
CA TYR A 492 -35.86 -9.84 -5.55
C TYR A 492 -34.87 -10.73 -6.34
N THR A 493 -35.31 -11.84 -6.93
CA THR A 493 -34.44 -12.91 -7.45
C THR A 493 -33.46 -12.40 -8.52
N LEU A 494 -33.96 -11.70 -9.54
CA LEU A 494 -33.15 -11.12 -10.63
C LEU A 494 -32.03 -10.21 -10.10
N ALA A 495 -32.33 -9.39 -9.08
CA ALA A 495 -31.31 -8.57 -8.43
C ALA A 495 -30.28 -9.41 -7.67
N THR A 496 -30.72 -10.44 -6.94
CA THR A 496 -29.84 -11.33 -6.18
C THR A 496 -28.91 -12.12 -7.11
N GLU A 497 -29.43 -12.59 -8.25
CA GLU A 497 -28.68 -13.28 -9.30
C GLU A 497 -27.62 -12.37 -9.92
N VAL A 498 -28.00 -11.15 -10.34
CA VAL A 498 -27.06 -10.17 -10.90
C VAL A 498 -25.99 -9.75 -9.88
N LEU A 499 -26.37 -9.53 -8.62
CA LEU A 499 -25.43 -9.20 -7.54
C LEU A 499 -24.48 -10.37 -7.22
N LEU A 500 -24.95 -11.61 -7.25
CA LEU A 500 -24.12 -12.81 -7.12
C LEU A 500 -23.11 -12.91 -8.27
N ILE A 501 -23.55 -12.75 -9.51
CA ILE A 501 -22.69 -12.73 -10.71
C ILE A 501 -21.64 -11.61 -10.61
N PHE A 502 -22.04 -10.42 -10.15
CA PHE A 502 -21.13 -9.28 -9.98
C PHE A 502 -20.09 -9.53 -8.88
N ASN A 503 -20.45 -10.20 -7.78
CA ASN A 503 -19.50 -10.54 -6.71
C ASN A 503 -18.55 -11.68 -7.13
N ALA A 504 -19.02 -12.68 -7.87
CA ALA A 504 -18.16 -13.68 -8.50
C ALA A 504 -17.22 -13.05 -9.56
N GLY A 505 -17.73 -12.08 -10.32
CA GLY A 505 -16.94 -11.26 -11.25
C GLY A 505 -15.85 -10.44 -10.55
N MET A 506 -16.16 -9.78 -9.43
CA MET A 506 -15.16 -9.09 -8.61
C MET A 506 -14.08 -10.03 -8.11
N LEU A 507 -14.43 -11.24 -7.63
CA LEU A 507 -13.48 -12.25 -7.20
C LEU A 507 -12.53 -12.66 -8.32
N PHE A 508 -13.07 -12.98 -9.50
CA PHE A 508 -12.30 -13.38 -10.67
C PHE A 508 -11.37 -12.26 -11.18
N ILE A 509 -11.91 -11.06 -11.42
CA ILE A 509 -11.13 -9.93 -11.94
C ILE A 509 -10.06 -9.48 -10.93
N THR A 510 -10.34 -9.58 -9.61
CA THR A 510 -9.32 -9.34 -8.57
C THR A 510 -8.17 -10.34 -8.67
N GLY A 511 -8.46 -11.64 -8.85
CA GLY A 511 -7.45 -12.67 -9.09
C GLY A 511 -6.61 -12.40 -10.35
N VAL A 512 -7.27 -12.05 -11.46
CA VAL A 512 -6.59 -11.67 -12.72
C VAL A 512 -5.71 -10.42 -12.54
N ASN A 513 -6.17 -9.41 -11.79
CA ASN A 513 -5.39 -8.20 -11.51
C ASN A 513 -4.18 -8.48 -10.61
N ILE A 514 -4.30 -9.36 -9.60
CA ILE A 514 -3.16 -9.83 -8.79
C ILE A 514 -2.11 -10.50 -9.69
N TRP A 515 -2.52 -11.45 -10.55
CA TRP A 515 -1.63 -12.13 -11.49
C TRP A 515 -0.99 -11.17 -12.50
N HIS A 516 -1.76 -10.20 -12.99
CA HIS A 516 -1.30 -9.17 -13.91
C HIS A 516 -0.20 -8.30 -13.30
N LEU A 517 -0.43 -7.75 -12.11
CA LEU A 517 0.56 -6.97 -11.37
C LEU A 517 1.79 -7.84 -11.02
N TRP A 518 1.61 -9.12 -10.68
CA TRP A 518 2.73 -10.03 -10.43
C TRP A 518 3.60 -10.22 -11.67
N ARG A 519 2.98 -10.39 -12.84
CA ARG A 519 3.68 -10.45 -14.13
C ARG A 519 4.38 -9.14 -14.48
N GLN A 520 3.81 -7.98 -14.11
CA GLN A 520 4.50 -6.68 -14.24
C GLN A 520 5.73 -6.60 -13.33
N ASN A 521 5.58 -6.86 -12.02
CA ASN A 521 6.70 -6.85 -11.06
C ASN A 521 7.81 -7.82 -11.46
N LYS A 522 7.50 -9.02 -11.96
CA LYS A 522 8.50 -9.97 -12.44
C LYS A 522 9.27 -9.46 -13.67
N LYS A 523 8.60 -8.78 -14.62
CA LYS A 523 9.28 -8.08 -15.74
C LYS A 523 10.20 -6.98 -15.23
N LYS A 524 9.71 -6.13 -14.31
CA LYS A 524 10.48 -5.03 -13.72
C LYS A 524 11.73 -5.50 -12.96
N ALA A 525 11.62 -6.59 -12.21
CA ALA A 525 12.77 -7.21 -11.55
C ALA A 525 13.86 -7.67 -12.55
N GLY A 526 13.47 -8.12 -13.75
CA GLY A 526 14.40 -8.37 -14.84
C GLY A 526 15.12 -7.11 -15.34
N ILE A 527 14.41 -5.99 -15.46
CA ILE A 527 15.00 -4.70 -15.90
C ILE A 527 15.98 -4.15 -14.85
N ARG A 528 15.69 -4.26 -13.54
CA ARG A 528 16.60 -3.86 -12.45
C ARG A 528 17.95 -4.59 -12.47
N ARG A 529 18.02 -5.78 -13.07
CA ARG A 529 19.27 -6.55 -13.25
C ARG A 529 20.09 -6.09 -14.45
N LEU A 530 19.55 -5.19 -15.29
CA LEU A 530 20.17 -4.70 -16.52
C LEU A 530 20.48 -3.19 -16.48
N ILE A 531 19.73 -2.41 -15.70
CA ILE A 531 19.84 -0.94 -15.67
C ILE A 531 19.92 -0.45 -14.21
N PRO A 532 21.06 0.14 -13.80
CA PRO A 532 21.21 0.87 -12.53
C PRO A 532 20.18 2.00 -12.36
N LYS A 533 19.87 2.36 -11.11
CA LYS A 533 18.78 3.31 -10.81
C LYS A 533 19.04 4.72 -11.35
N ASP A 534 20.30 5.14 -11.37
CA ASP A 534 20.85 6.36 -11.94
C ASP A 534 20.73 6.45 -13.48
N GLN A 535 20.51 5.31 -14.15
CA GLN A 535 20.41 5.21 -15.61
C GLN A 535 18.95 5.04 -16.10
N GLU A 536 17.97 5.02 -15.19
CA GLU A 536 16.55 5.00 -15.56
C GLU A 536 16.05 6.42 -15.89
N VAL A 537 15.29 6.56 -16.99
CA VAL A 537 14.70 7.83 -17.42
C VAL A 537 13.77 8.40 -16.35
N GLU A 538 14.04 9.62 -15.88
CA GLU A 538 13.24 10.30 -14.88
C GLU A 538 11.77 10.48 -15.29
N GLY A 539 10.87 10.49 -14.29
CA GLY A 539 9.45 10.80 -14.50
C GLY A 539 8.62 9.66 -15.11
N LEU A 540 9.16 8.45 -15.26
CA LEU A 540 8.42 7.26 -15.73
C LEU A 540 7.21 6.87 -14.85
N GLY A 541 7.22 7.24 -13.56
CA GLY A 541 6.11 6.99 -12.64
C GLY A 541 5.86 5.49 -12.43
N ASP A 542 4.63 5.03 -12.70
CA ASP A 542 4.27 3.61 -12.57
C ASP A 542 4.98 2.70 -13.58
N ARG A 543 5.61 3.24 -14.63
CA ARG A 543 6.41 2.49 -15.60
C ARG A 543 7.81 2.14 -15.11
N SER A 544 8.33 2.90 -14.13
CA SER A 544 9.66 2.68 -13.55
C SER A 544 9.85 1.23 -13.14
N ALA A 545 11.00 0.64 -13.46
CA ALA A 545 11.40 -0.67 -12.97
C ALA A 545 11.44 -0.69 -11.44
N TRP A 546 11.84 0.41 -10.81
CA TRP A 546 11.93 0.56 -9.36
C TRP A 546 10.57 0.80 -8.68
N PHE A 547 9.53 1.21 -9.42
CA PHE A 547 8.15 1.27 -8.90
C PHE A 547 7.56 -0.14 -8.71
N LEU A 548 7.53 -0.63 -7.47
CA LEU A 548 6.87 -1.87 -7.08
C LEU A 548 5.36 -1.68 -7.01
N THR A 549 4.61 -2.35 -7.91
CA THR A 549 3.15 -2.47 -7.76
C THR A 549 2.81 -3.31 -6.54
N GLY A 550 1.78 -2.92 -5.78
CA GLY A 550 1.48 -3.49 -4.46
C GLY A 550 0.84 -4.89 -4.52
N ILE A 551 1.60 -5.91 -4.10
CA ILE A 551 1.18 -7.31 -4.13
C ILE A 551 1.36 -7.98 -2.76
N LEU A 552 0.22 -8.28 -2.13
CA LEU A 552 -0.09 -9.53 -1.41
C LEU A 552 1.08 -10.23 -0.65
N ALA A 553 1.38 -9.78 0.57
CA ALA A 553 2.24 -10.54 1.49
C ALA A 553 1.51 -11.62 2.30
N ALA A 554 0.17 -11.67 2.32
CA ALA A 554 -0.60 -12.57 3.20
C ALA A 554 -0.44 -14.08 2.90
N VAL A 555 -0.45 -14.50 1.62
CA VAL A 555 -0.17 -15.90 1.26
C VAL A 555 1.30 -16.25 1.50
N ALA A 556 2.19 -15.25 1.35
CA ALA A 556 3.60 -15.38 1.66
C ALA A 556 3.83 -15.52 3.18
N LEU A 557 3.10 -14.82 4.05
CA LEU A 557 3.26 -14.93 5.51
C LEU A 557 2.90 -16.31 6.06
N ALA A 558 2.03 -17.08 5.40
CA ALA A 558 1.76 -18.47 5.79
C ALA A 558 2.85 -19.46 5.32
N THR A 559 3.82 -19.03 4.51
CA THR A 559 4.81 -19.91 3.84
C THR A 559 6.27 -19.45 3.96
N GLN A 560 6.52 -18.16 4.19
CA GLN A 560 7.83 -17.55 4.40
C GLN A 560 8.24 -17.49 5.87
N SER A 561 7.28 -17.55 6.81
CA SER A 561 7.55 -17.77 8.24
C SER A 561 8.17 -19.13 8.55
N ALA A 562 8.41 -19.97 7.52
CA ALA A 562 9.14 -21.22 7.57
C ALA A 562 10.22 -21.32 6.46
N SER A 563 10.61 -20.20 5.83
CA SER A 563 11.49 -20.18 4.65
C SER A 563 12.32 -18.89 4.54
N ALA A 564 13.16 -18.66 5.56
CA ALA A 564 14.19 -17.62 5.59
C ALA A 564 15.47 -18.12 6.31
N HIS A 565 15.27 -18.84 7.43
CA HIS A 565 16.31 -19.57 8.15
C HIS A 565 16.96 -20.65 7.27
N TYR A 566 18.21 -20.99 7.59
CA TYR A 566 19.04 -21.96 6.87
C TYR A 566 20.00 -22.70 7.81
N ILE A 567 20.51 -23.86 7.37
CA ILE A 567 21.55 -24.63 8.08
C ILE A 567 22.68 -25.05 7.13
N PHE A 568 23.92 -25.06 7.64
CA PHE A 568 25.12 -25.46 6.90
C PHE A 568 25.26 -26.99 6.85
N LYS A 569 24.30 -27.62 6.17
CA LYS A 569 23.97 -29.05 6.22
C LYS A 569 25.06 -29.99 5.71
N THR A 570 25.91 -29.54 4.78
CA THR A 570 26.89 -30.39 4.08
C THR A 570 28.30 -29.80 4.19
N LEU A 571 29.26 -30.61 4.66
CA LEU A 571 30.68 -30.27 4.63
C LEU A 571 31.25 -30.56 3.23
N LEU A 572 31.96 -29.60 2.66
CA LEU A 572 32.66 -29.69 1.37
C LEU A 572 34.17 -29.87 1.61
N VAL A 573 34.78 -30.87 0.99
CA VAL A 573 36.17 -31.29 1.21
C VAL A 573 36.83 -31.68 -0.11
N GLY A 574 37.60 -30.79 -0.71
CA GLY A 574 38.19 -30.99 -2.03
C GLY A 574 37.13 -31.21 -3.11
N SER A 575 37.01 -32.45 -3.60
CA SER A 575 35.96 -32.90 -4.54
C SER A 575 34.91 -33.80 -3.90
N LYS A 576 34.87 -33.90 -2.57
CA LYS A 576 33.91 -34.69 -1.79
C LYS A 576 32.95 -33.78 -1.02
N SER A 577 31.77 -34.29 -0.74
CA SER A 577 30.74 -33.64 0.08
C SER A 577 30.11 -34.65 1.04
N SER A 578 29.98 -34.31 2.33
CA SER A 578 29.36 -35.19 3.33
C SER A 578 28.47 -34.42 4.30
N THR A 579 27.24 -34.90 4.46
CA THR A 579 26.32 -34.50 5.54
C THR A 579 26.58 -35.28 6.83
N GLN A 580 27.12 -36.50 6.73
CA GLN A 580 27.44 -37.37 7.87
C GLN A 580 28.64 -36.87 8.68
N ALA A 581 29.49 -36.04 8.07
CA ALA A 581 30.60 -35.37 8.72
C ALA A 581 30.17 -34.14 9.55
N VAL A 582 28.96 -33.62 9.34
CA VAL A 582 28.44 -32.43 10.03
C VAL A 582 27.63 -32.86 11.25
N ARG A 583 27.92 -32.24 12.40
CA ARG A 583 27.09 -32.31 13.60
C ARG A 583 25.82 -31.52 13.32
N GLN A 584 24.76 -32.23 12.95
CA GLN A 584 23.54 -31.62 12.39
C GLN A 584 22.78 -30.85 13.49
N PRO A 585 22.41 -29.57 13.24
CA PRO A 585 21.44 -28.87 14.08
C PRO A 585 20.12 -29.64 14.20
N GLN A 586 19.43 -29.54 15.34
CA GLN A 586 18.14 -30.21 15.56
C GLN A 586 17.01 -29.59 14.73
N ASP A 587 17.07 -28.27 14.54
CA ASP A 587 16.19 -27.48 13.70
C ASP A 587 17.01 -26.39 12.96
N ASN A 588 16.32 -25.44 12.32
CA ASN A 588 16.94 -24.25 11.74
C ASN A 588 16.68 -22.99 12.59
N SER A 589 16.50 -23.11 13.90
CA SER A 589 16.34 -21.94 14.79
C SER A 589 17.69 -21.22 14.96
N PRO A 590 17.76 -19.89 14.82
CA PRO A 590 18.96 -19.12 15.16
C PRO A 590 19.24 -19.13 16.66
N LEU A 591 20.51 -18.98 17.03
CA LEU A 591 20.90 -18.60 18.38
C LEU A 591 20.87 -17.06 18.50
N HIS A 592 20.54 -16.53 19.68
CA HIS A 592 20.47 -15.07 19.92
C HIS A 592 21.46 -14.57 21.00
N ASP A 593 22.30 -15.46 21.53
CA ASP A 593 23.26 -15.16 22.59
C ASP A 593 24.65 -15.61 22.15
N ILE A 594 25.53 -14.65 21.86
CA ILE A 594 26.92 -14.87 21.45
C ILE A 594 27.82 -15.40 22.59
N THR A 595 27.35 -15.29 23.83
CA THR A 595 28.04 -15.79 25.04
C THR A 595 27.63 -17.22 25.41
N SER A 596 26.60 -17.77 24.75
CA SER A 596 26.10 -19.12 25.00
C SER A 596 27.05 -20.20 24.50
N ASP A 597 27.25 -21.26 25.28
CA ASP A 597 28.05 -22.43 24.87
C ASP A 597 27.53 -23.11 23.58
N TYR A 598 26.25 -22.93 23.25
CA TYR A 598 25.68 -23.42 21.99
C TYR A 598 26.32 -22.80 20.74
N VAL A 599 26.97 -21.62 20.82
CA VAL A 599 27.66 -21.05 19.64
C VAL A 599 28.92 -21.83 19.23
N ARG A 600 29.39 -22.80 20.05
CA ARG A 600 30.47 -23.73 19.69
C ARG A 600 30.11 -24.54 18.45
N CYS A 601 29.04 -25.34 18.51
CA CYS A 601 28.64 -26.28 17.45
C CYS A 601 27.12 -26.42 17.27
N ASN A 602 26.37 -25.34 17.52
CA ASN A 602 24.91 -25.31 17.64
C ASN A 602 24.40 -25.96 18.95
N LYS A 603 23.10 -25.79 19.20
CA LYS A 603 22.38 -26.33 20.36
C LYS A 603 22.06 -27.80 20.15
N ASP A 604 22.40 -28.62 21.14
CA ASP A 604 22.09 -30.06 21.24
C ASP A 604 22.30 -30.86 19.92
N PRO A 605 23.38 -30.65 19.15
CA PRO A 605 23.48 -31.12 17.77
C PRO A 605 23.59 -32.65 17.68
N GLY A 606 23.04 -33.22 16.62
CA GLY A 606 23.15 -34.64 16.31
C GLY A 606 24.59 -35.07 16.04
N ASN A 607 24.97 -36.26 16.54
CA ASN A 607 26.31 -36.82 16.36
C ASN A 607 26.63 -37.05 14.87
N ALA A 608 27.80 -36.58 14.44
CA ALA A 608 28.35 -36.85 13.11
C ALA A 608 28.99 -38.25 13.06
N SER A 609 28.52 -39.10 12.13
CA SER A 609 28.98 -40.48 11.95
C SER A 609 30.27 -40.63 11.13
N GLU A 610 30.75 -39.55 10.51
CA GLU A 610 31.99 -39.54 9.71
C GLU A 610 33.02 -38.54 10.27
N THR A 611 34.30 -38.75 9.96
CA THR A 611 35.37 -37.73 10.06
C THR A 611 36.14 -37.72 8.74
N VAL A 612 35.98 -36.66 7.94
CA VAL A 612 36.50 -36.65 6.56
C VAL A 612 37.99 -36.34 6.53
N THR A 613 38.75 -37.13 5.79
CA THR A 613 40.19 -36.92 5.62
C THR A 613 40.48 -35.88 4.53
N ILE A 614 41.37 -34.93 4.84
CA ILE A 614 41.81 -33.82 3.98
C ILE A 614 43.33 -33.60 4.12
N ALA A 615 43.98 -33.09 3.08
CA ALA A 615 45.36 -32.60 3.15
C ALA A 615 45.40 -31.08 3.40
N ALA A 616 46.41 -30.58 4.12
CA ALA A 616 46.68 -29.15 4.19
C ALA A 616 46.92 -28.60 2.77
N GLY A 617 46.43 -27.39 2.47
CA GLY A 617 46.41 -26.83 1.12
C GLY A 617 45.24 -27.25 0.23
N GLN A 618 44.32 -28.12 0.70
CA GLN A 618 43.09 -28.45 -0.03
C GLN A 618 41.91 -27.54 0.36
N LYS A 619 40.90 -27.46 -0.53
CA LYS A 619 39.67 -26.71 -0.28
C LYS A 619 38.81 -27.35 0.79
N ILE A 620 38.26 -26.52 1.67
CA ILE A 620 37.22 -26.87 2.65
C ILE A 620 36.09 -25.84 2.59
N GLY A 621 34.86 -26.24 2.90
CA GLY A 621 33.74 -25.32 3.00
C GLY A 621 32.47 -25.98 3.50
N PHE A 622 31.38 -25.24 3.44
CA PHE A 622 30.05 -25.77 3.76
C PHE A 622 29.04 -25.32 2.70
N GLN A 623 28.06 -26.18 2.43
CA GLN A 623 26.88 -25.88 1.63
C GLN A 623 25.65 -25.77 2.54
N LEU A 624 24.77 -24.84 2.22
CA LEU A 624 23.51 -24.65 2.92
C LEU A 624 22.39 -25.52 2.33
N ASP A 625 21.32 -25.72 3.09
CA ASP A 625 20.10 -26.36 2.63
C ASP A 625 19.22 -25.46 1.74
N THR A 626 19.36 -24.14 1.88
CA THR A 626 18.77 -23.11 1.01
C THR A 626 19.75 -21.94 0.81
N ALA A 627 19.52 -21.08 -0.20
CA ALA A 627 20.34 -19.89 -0.41
C ALA A 627 20.21 -18.90 0.76
N MET A 628 21.32 -18.28 1.15
CA MET A 628 21.40 -17.37 2.29
C MET A 628 20.56 -16.10 2.07
N TYR A 629 19.53 -15.92 2.92
CA TYR A 629 18.57 -14.82 2.82
C TYR A 629 18.80 -13.70 3.85
N HIS A 630 19.31 -14.03 5.03
CA HIS A 630 19.62 -13.04 6.06
C HIS A 630 20.96 -12.35 5.76
N GLU A 631 21.03 -11.02 5.96
CA GLU A 631 22.23 -10.23 5.67
C GLU A 631 23.13 -10.05 6.90
N GLY A 632 24.43 -10.26 6.70
CA GLY A 632 25.49 -10.15 7.70
C GLY A 632 26.70 -11.03 7.34
N PRO A 633 27.81 -10.97 8.10
CA PRO A 633 29.02 -11.69 7.74
C PRO A 633 28.92 -13.20 7.96
N VAL A 634 29.79 -13.93 7.25
CA VAL A 634 30.01 -15.38 7.40
C VAL A 634 31.50 -15.62 7.66
N ALA A 635 31.84 -16.59 8.52
CA ALA A 635 33.23 -16.93 8.81
C ALA A 635 33.44 -18.44 9.04
N ILE A 636 34.63 -18.95 8.74
CA ILE A 636 35.03 -20.34 8.98
C ILE A 636 36.24 -20.38 9.90
N TYR A 637 36.16 -21.24 10.91
CA TYR A 637 37.17 -21.48 11.94
C TYR A 637 37.62 -22.94 11.91
N LEU A 638 38.88 -23.19 12.26
CA LEU A 638 39.40 -24.51 12.59
C LEU A 638 39.77 -24.57 14.06
N GLY A 639 39.35 -25.64 14.74
CA GLY A 639 39.75 -25.98 16.10
C GLY A 639 40.45 -27.33 16.12
N LYS A 640 41.70 -27.40 16.61
CA LYS A 640 42.38 -28.70 16.75
C LYS A 640 41.82 -29.43 17.97
N ALA A 641 41.29 -30.63 17.77
CA ALA A 641 40.74 -31.42 18.86
C ALA A 641 41.86 -31.93 19.79
N PRO A 642 41.75 -31.77 21.13
CA PRO A 642 42.74 -32.28 22.07
C PRO A 642 42.86 -33.81 22.09
N SER A 643 41.80 -34.53 21.70
CA SER A 643 41.73 -36.00 21.68
C SER A 643 41.18 -36.54 20.35
N SER A 644 39.91 -36.28 20.05
CA SER A 644 39.28 -36.63 18.77
C SER A 644 38.22 -35.61 18.37
N ALA A 645 37.97 -35.47 17.07
CA ALA A 645 36.91 -34.59 16.55
C ALA A 645 35.51 -35.12 16.90
N ALA A 646 35.36 -36.38 17.27
CA ALA A 646 34.09 -36.94 17.76
C ALA A 646 33.83 -36.60 19.24
N ALA A 647 34.84 -36.71 20.10
CA ALA A 647 34.66 -36.58 21.56
C ALA A 647 34.81 -35.14 22.11
N TRP A 648 35.37 -34.20 21.34
CA TRP A 648 35.56 -32.82 21.79
C TRP A 648 34.30 -31.97 21.56
N ASP A 649 33.92 -31.18 22.57
CA ASP A 649 32.75 -30.29 22.56
C ASP A 649 33.00 -28.95 21.85
N GLY A 650 34.26 -28.59 21.61
CA GLY A 650 34.67 -27.28 21.11
C GLY A 650 35.21 -26.32 22.17
N SER A 651 35.37 -26.74 23.43
CA SER A 651 35.87 -25.88 24.52
C SER A 651 37.35 -25.47 24.39
N GLY A 652 37.67 -24.32 24.99
CA GLY A 652 39.03 -23.82 25.20
C GLY A 652 39.66 -23.08 24.01
N GLN A 653 40.86 -22.53 24.23
CA GLN A 653 41.62 -21.70 23.27
C GLN A 653 42.26 -22.53 22.14
N ASN A 654 41.43 -23.23 21.37
CA ASN A 654 41.85 -24.13 20.31
C ASN A 654 41.52 -23.63 18.90
N TRP A 655 40.71 -22.58 18.78
CA TRP A 655 40.14 -22.09 17.51
C TRP A 655 40.95 -20.97 16.87
N PHE A 656 40.93 -20.92 15.54
CA PHE A 656 41.45 -19.82 14.73
C PHE A 656 40.61 -19.64 13.45
N LYS A 657 40.42 -18.39 13.00
CA LYS A 657 39.67 -18.04 11.78
C LYS A 657 40.53 -18.33 10.54
N ILE A 658 39.96 -18.95 9.50
CA ILE A 658 40.63 -19.26 8.22
C ILE A 658 39.94 -18.69 6.98
N ALA A 659 38.72 -18.13 7.13
CA ALA A 659 38.04 -17.35 6.10
C ALA A 659 36.96 -16.46 6.71
N GLU A 660 36.64 -15.37 6.00
CA GLU A 660 35.49 -14.52 6.29
C GLU A 660 34.95 -13.86 5.02
N TRP A 661 33.69 -13.43 5.12
CA TRP A 661 32.89 -12.83 4.07
C TRP A 661 32.16 -11.60 4.64
N GLY A 662 32.75 -10.41 4.50
CA GLY A 662 32.22 -9.14 4.99
C GLY A 662 31.32 -8.39 3.99
N ALA A 663 31.16 -7.08 4.17
CA ALA A 663 30.39 -6.22 3.27
C ALA A 663 31.09 -6.01 1.90
N LYS A 664 30.29 -5.95 0.82
CA LYS A 664 30.71 -5.57 -0.55
C LYS A 664 30.37 -4.11 -0.90
N SER A 665 29.36 -3.56 -0.24
CA SER A 665 28.85 -2.19 -0.42
C SER A 665 28.40 -1.65 0.93
N PHE A 666 28.38 -0.31 1.07
CA PHE A 666 27.96 0.40 2.28
C PHE A 666 26.76 1.34 2.05
N ASN A 667 26.42 1.69 0.80
CA ASN A 667 25.26 2.52 0.48
C ASN A 667 24.55 2.04 -0.81
N PRO A 668 23.55 1.15 -0.73
CA PRO A 668 23.10 0.43 0.47
C PRO A 668 24.19 -0.53 1.00
N MET A 669 24.11 -0.90 2.27
CA MET A 669 24.91 -2.03 2.77
C MET A 669 24.47 -3.31 2.04
N ILE A 670 25.44 -4.10 1.58
CA ILE A 670 25.22 -5.41 0.95
C ILE A 670 26.34 -6.35 1.38
N PHE A 671 26.01 -7.51 1.93
CA PHE A 671 27.01 -8.50 2.34
C PHE A 671 27.49 -9.41 1.20
N SER A 672 28.75 -9.86 1.29
CA SER A 672 29.35 -10.76 0.30
C SER A 672 28.70 -12.14 0.26
N SER A 673 28.04 -12.51 1.36
CA SER A 673 27.32 -13.74 1.67
C SER A 673 25.87 -13.82 1.15
N TYR A 674 25.26 -12.69 0.75
CA TYR A 674 23.88 -12.65 0.30
C TYR A 674 23.63 -13.48 -0.99
N GLU A 675 22.48 -14.17 -1.06
CA GLU A 675 22.09 -15.12 -2.11
C GLU A 675 23.10 -16.28 -2.35
N GLN A 676 24.13 -16.48 -1.51
CA GLN A 676 25.08 -17.59 -1.69
C GLN A 676 24.52 -18.92 -1.16
N THR A 677 24.91 -20.03 -1.82
CA THR A 677 24.53 -21.41 -1.46
C THR A 677 25.62 -22.20 -0.75
N ASP A 678 26.86 -21.74 -0.83
CA ASP A 678 28.04 -22.41 -0.30
C ASP A 678 29.17 -21.42 -0.03
N PHE A 679 30.01 -21.75 0.93
CA PHE A 679 31.14 -20.95 1.39
C PHE A 679 32.38 -21.83 1.43
N THR A 680 33.33 -21.59 0.52
CA THR A 680 34.55 -22.40 0.38
C THR A 680 35.83 -21.57 0.49
N THR A 681 36.81 -22.12 1.20
CA THR A 681 38.17 -21.58 1.39
C THR A 681 39.20 -22.70 1.19
N THR A 682 40.47 -22.43 1.44
CA THR A 682 41.57 -23.42 1.42
C THR A 682 42.18 -23.53 2.81
N ILE A 683 42.40 -24.75 3.30
CA ILE A 683 43.13 -24.95 4.57
C ILE A 683 44.58 -24.47 4.37
N PRO A 684 45.11 -23.55 5.22
CA PRO A 684 46.49 -23.09 5.10
C PRO A 684 47.49 -24.26 5.06
N ALA A 685 48.44 -24.21 4.13
CA ALA A 685 49.36 -25.32 3.86
C ALA A 685 50.30 -25.66 5.04
N THR A 686 50.44 -24.77 6.01
CA THR A 686 51.24 -24.94 7.23
C THR A 686 50.47 -25.60 8.40
N THR A 687 49.16 -25.85 8.23
CA THR A 687 48.29 -26.41 9.28
C THR A 687 48.74 -27.81 9.69
N LEU A 688 48.98 -28.01 10.99
CA LEU A 688 49.40 -29.30 11.55
C LEU A 688 48.44 -30.46 11.19
N PRO A 689 48.96 -31.69 11.00
CA PRO A 689 48.13 -32.89 10.96
C PRO A 689 47.46 -33.15 12.32
N GLY A 690 46.33 -33.86 12.29
CA GLY A 690 45.52 -34.19 13.47
C GLY A 690 44.02 -34.23 13.18
N GLN A 691 43.20 -34.44 14.21
CA GLN A 691 41.74 -34.29 14.11
C GLN A 691 41.31 -32.87 14.49
N TYR A 692 40.32 -32.35 13.78
CA TYR A 692 39.84 -30.97 13.91
C TYR A 692 38.31 -30.92 13.81
N LEU A 693 37.73 -29.93 14.48
CA LEU A 693 36.41 -29.41 14.12
C LEU A 693 36.61 -28.22 13.19
N ALA A 694 35.95 -28.23 12.03
CA ALA A 694 35.71 -27.05 11.23
C ALA A 694 34.36 -26.46 11.64
N ARG A 695 34.30 -25.18 11.99
CA ARG A 695 33.08 -24.47 12.40
C ARG A 695 32.80 -23.38 11.38
N ILE A 696 31.59 -23.32 10.87
CA ILE A 696 31.09 -22.16 10.10
C ILE A 696 30.03 -21.43 10.91
N GLU A 697 30.00 -20.11 10.74
CA GLU A 697 28.97 -19.24 11.31
C GLU A 697 28.45 -18.22 10.29
N SER A 698 27.21 -17.79 10.51
CA SER A 698 26.60 -16.59 9.93
C SER A 698 26.07 -15.73 11.06
N LEU A 699 26.39 -14.44 11.04
CA LEU A 699 25.92 -13.46 12.02
C LEU A 699 24.96 -12.49 11.31
N ALA A 700 23.66 -12.70 11.43
CA ALA A 700 22.64 -11.93 10.70
C ALA A 700 22.21 -10.68 11.49
N LEU A 701 22.46 -9.51 10.92
CA LEU A 701 22.38 -8.20 11.60
C LEU A 701 21.03 -7.47 11.37
N HIS A 702 20.19 -8.05 10.52
CA HIS A 702 19.08 -7.40 9.83
C HIS A 702 17.80 -7.08 10.65
N LEU A 703 17.83 -7.14 11.99
CA LEU A 703 16.60 -7.05 12.81
C LEU A 703 16.29 -5.65 13.37
N GLY A 704 17.28 -4.74 13.48
CA GLY A 704 17.09 -3.42 14.11
C GLY A 704 16.76 -3.47 15.62
N THR A 705 16.89 -4.65 16.24
CA THR A 705 16.70 -4.92 17.68
C THR A 705 18.00 -4.82 18.49
N GLY A 706 19.15 -4.66 17.82
CA GLY A 706 20.48 -4.70 18.44
C GLY A 706 20.96 -6.10 18.85
N VAL A 707 20.27 -7.17 18.44
CA VAL A 707 20.67 -8.56 18.73
C VAL A 707 20.74 -9.36 17.42
N PRO A 708 21.90 -9.96 17.07
CA PRO A 708 22.05 -10.72 15.83
C PRO A 708 21.42 -12.12 15.92
N GLU A 709 21.06 -12.66 14.76
CA GLU A 709 20.70 -14.08 14.60
C GLU A 709 21.94 -14.88 14.19
N ILE A 710 22.30 -15.88 15.00
CA ILE A 710 23.56 -16.63 14.89
C ILE A 710 23.27 -18.05 14.40
N PHE A 711 23.62 -18.34 13.15
CA PHE A 711 23.50 -19.68 12.56
C PHE A 711 24.88 -20.35 12.54
N VAL A 712 25.02 -21.53 13.14
CA VAL A 712 26.31 -22.24 13.29
C VAL A 712 26.21 -23.73 12.96
N SER A 713 27.30 -24.33 12.48
CA SER A 713 27.43 -25.80 12.33
C SER A 713 28.89 -26.23 12.39
N CYS A 714 29.15 -27.47 12.83
CA CYS A 714 30.48 -28.06 12.95
C CYS A 714 30.65 -29.31 12.08
N GLY A 715 31.72 -29.38 11.28
CA GLY A 715 32.14 -30.55 10.54
C GLY A 715 33.39 -31.21 11.13
N GLN A 716 33.44 -32.54 11.14
CA GLN A 716 34.56 -33.33 11.69
C GLN A 716 35.56 -33.67 10.56
N ILE A 717 36.82 -33.25 10.70
CA ILE A 717 37.88 -33.52 9.71
C ILE A 717 39.15 -34.10 10.34
N LYS A 718 39.94 -34.79 9.52
CA LYS A 718 41.30 -35.24 9.83
C LYS A 718 42.28 -34.70 8.81
N ILE A 719 43.21 -33.85 9.25
CA ILE A 719 44.29 -33.30 8.44
C ILE A 719 45.46 -34.30 8.47
N THR A 720 46.01 -34.64 7.30
CA THR A 720 46.93 -35.79 7.15
C THR A 720 48.35 -35.48 6.67
N ASN A 721 48.60 -34.33 6.04
CA ASN A 721 49.90 -34.03 5.43
C ASN A 721 50.77 -33.16 6.33
N ASP A 722 52.09 -33.24 6.11
CA ASP A 722 53.14 -32.58 6.89
C ASP A 722 53.27 -31.07 6.57
N GLY A 723 52.21 -30.31 6.84
CA GLY A 723 52.25 -28.86 6.76
C GLY A 723 53.36 -28.30 7.66
N THR A 724 54.19 -27.39 7.12
CA THR A 724 55.40 -26.91 7.79
C THR A 724 55.06 -26.32 9.17
N ALA A 725 55.44 -27.05 10.22
CA ALA A 725 54.70 -27.13 11.47
C ALA A 725 54.46 -25.78 12.17
N LYS A 726 53.31 -25.15 11.91
CA LYS A 726 52.88 -23.91 12.57
C LYS A 726 51.43 -24.02 13.04
N GLN A 727 51.17 -23.36 14.17
CA GLN A 727 49.84 -22.96 14.58
C GLN A 727 49.86 -21.43 14.79
N PRO A 728 48.73 -20.73 14.60
CA PRO A 728 48.63 -19.35 15.04
C PRO A 728 48.86 -19.26 16.55
N SER A 729 49.59 -18.24 16.98
CA SER A 729 49.75 -17.85 18.39
C SER A 729 48.42 -17.39 18.99
N ASN A 730 47.61 -16.69 18.18
CA ASN A 730 46.41 -15.98 18.60
C ASN A 730 45.19 -16.89 18.46
N LYS A 731 45.13 -17.96 19.26
CA LYS A 731 43.94 -18.83 19.33
C LYS A 731 42.89 -18.22 20.25
N VAL A 732 41.62 -18.49 19.96
CA VAL A 732 40.47 -18.00 20.74
C VAL A 732 39.65 -19.12 21.36
N SER A 733 38.96 -18.80 22.45
CA SER A 733 37.86 -19.62 22.99
C SER A 733 36.56 -19.29 22.26
N ILE A 734 35.69 -20.28 22.12
CA ILE A 734 34.31 -20.10 21.68
C ILE A 734 33.40 -20.68 22.78
N PRO A 735 32.43 -19.93 23.34
CA PRO A 735 32.23 -18.47 23.23
C PRO A 735 33.41 -17.64 23.79
N GLY A 736 33.36 -16.31 23.65
CA GLY A 736 34.37 -15.37 24.16
C GLY A 736 35.41 -14.86 23.15
N TYR A 737 35.19 -15.08 21.85
CA TYR A 737 36.01 -14.57 20.73
C TYR A 737 35.50 -13.24 20.15
N ILE A 738 34.28 -12.83 20.51
CA ILE A 738 33.65 -11.53 20.24
C ILE A 738 33.03 -11.05 21.55
N ALA A 739 33.02 -9.74 21.79
CA ALA A 739 32.35 -9.15 22.94
C ALA A 739 30.82 -9.06 22.71
N ALA A 740 30.01 -9.19 23.76
CA ALA A 740 28.54 -9.15 23.64
C ALA A 740 28.00 -7.77 23.24
N ASP A 741 28.78 -6.72 23.50
CA ASP A 741 28.54 -5.31 23.22
C ASP A 741 29.29 -4.81 21.97
N ASP A 742 29.81 -5.70 21.12
CA ASP A 742 30.51 -5.32 19.88
C ASP A 742 29.58 -4.51 18.96
N LYS A 743 30.03 -3.31 18.58
CA LYS A 743 29.33 -2.40 17.67
C LYS A 743 28.99 -3.06 16.32
N ASP A 744 29.85 -3.96 15.83
CA ASP A 744 29.71 -4.61 14.53
C ASP A 744 28.83 -5.88 14.60
N LEU A 745 28.41 -6.31 15.82
CA LEU A 745 27.29 -7.24 16.03
C LEU A 745 25.93 -6.54 16.17
N THR A 746 25.92 -5.30 16.69
CA THR A 746 24.71 -4.58 17.09
C THR A 746 24.23 -3.55 16.05
N MET A 747 25.03 -3.30 15.00
CA MET A 747 24.77 -2.35 13.92
C MET A 747 23.48 -2.64 13.11
N ASN A 748 22.64 -1.62 12.95
CA ASN A 748 21.47 -1.66 12.08
C ASN A 748 21.86 -1.40 10.61
N ILE A 749 21.99 -2.47 9.82
CA ILE A 749 22.45 -2.45 8.42
C ILE A 749 21.57 -1.64 7.44
N TYR A 750 20.37 -1.23 7.86
CA TYR A 750 19.47 -0.39 7.05
C TYR A 750 19.63 1.12 7.30
N GLU A 751 20.52 1.55 8.19
CA GLU A 751 20.77 2.96 8.46
C GLU A 751 21.66 3.62 7.39
N THR A 752 21.30 4.85 7.03
CA THR A 752 22.01 5.63 6.02
C THR A 752 23.22 6.32 6.63
N GLY A 753 24.41 6.10 6.05
CA GLY A 753 25.64 6.79 6.44
C GLY A 753 26.76 5.88 6.98
N ILE A 754 26.54 4.57 7.02
CA ILE A 754 27.62 3.60 7.28
C ILE A 754 28.65 3.70 6.15
N THR A 755 29.94 3.74 6.49
CA THR A 755 31.06 3.88 5.54
C THR A 755 32.10 2.75 5.65
N SER A 756 32.02 1.93 6.69
CA SER A 756 32.92 0.82 6.97
C SER A 756 32.22 -0.21 7.85
N TYR A 757 32.57 -1.49 7.68
CA TYR A 757 32.15 -2.60 8.54
C TYR A 757 33.36 -3.53 8.74
N HIS A 758 33.61 -3.98 9.97
CA HIS A 758 34.62 -4.98 10.27
C HIS A 758 33.95 -6.31 10.61
N VAL A 759 34.49 -7.44 10.14
CA VAL A 759 33.93 -8.76 10.49
C VAL A 759 34.41 -9.15 11.89
N PRO A 760 33.54 -9.35 12.88
CA PRO A 760 33.97 -9.58 14.25
C PRO A 760 34.88 -10.81 14.46
N GLY A 761 35.56 -10.82 15.60
CA GLY A 761 36.45 -11.91 16.01
C GLY A 761 37.88 -11.80 15.45
N PRO A 762 38.74 -12.82 15.67
CA PRO A 762 40.16 -12.74 15.35
C PRO A 762 40.43 -12.67 13.84
N ASP A 763 41.59 -12.13 13.45
CA ASP A 763 42.04 -12.07 12.05
C ASP A 763 42.10 -13.44 11.36
N VAL A 764 41.90 -13.44 10.04
CA VAL A 764 42.06 -14.64 9.20
C VAL A 764 43.53 -15.08 9.15
N TRP A 765 43.85 -16.20 9.77
CA TRP A 765 45.17 -16.82 9.67
C TRP A 765 45.37 -17.50 8.31
N ARG A 766 46.50 -17.19 7.64
CA ARG A 766 46.79 -17.60 6.26
C ARG A 766 47.97 -18.58 6.12
N GLY A 767 48.75 -18.81 7.16
CA GLY A 767 49.88 -19.77 7.18
C GLY A 767 50.96 -19.45 8.22
#